data_AF-A0A3B8PRU3-F1
#
_entry.id   AF-A0A3B8PRU3-F1
#
_cell.length_a   1.000
_cell.length_b   1.000
_cell.length_c   1.000
_cell.angle_alpha   90.00
_cell.angle_beta   90.00
_cell.angle_gamma   90.00
#
_symmetry.space_group_name_H-M   'P 1'
#
loop_
_entity.id
_entity.type
_entity.pdbx_description
1 polymer ?
#
loop_
_entity_poly.entity_id
_entity_poly.type
_entity_poly.pdbx_seq_one_letter_code
_entity_poly.pdbx_strand_id
1 'polypeptide(L)'
;MSPAAGVHTGKIPQPASSSRFERTRQAKGFRFIRRKELDSIVPGRKPIHAASIRRPHPAVTSQCRRLVAIVVVLALSPPENSGGADPVPTNDHVSISADFGFETGTRGLIDTSRVVMLRRRVTIRQADTVLTAGQGIAWISRARPPKTGFRVLVYLEKNVRLEGPDQTHNRPVLLHELAISSSRPTVRLVRKQNTATPLNRDPLYRRATVRRQRRPDDHKLVTYQAETVPAPMTNDAPQRLRRVQLFPRTNRPFNVTTAPSTGTMPTEKVVVITGGVNVVIDGVAPDRTQVLFGAETVDLSADRVVIWTQSDDDQPVTSQLIQAAKRPFQVYMEGNIELRSGGNVIRARRALYDAREHRGLMLDADLLAKLPGGRVPLRIRAEKIRKEGKHSFHAHNAWASTSPFGVPGYRLEARDVFLNRRSLPRWLATRADGRSANQVAWIHSQNNRLLLGETPLFFLPNLAGPADPDLNFPLQRVKFQQDNVFGFQVKTTWNLFSLLSIEPTEGVDWSLHADYFTDRGPLVGSGLTYELEGLLGMPGQVEGWSNGAYLHDRGVDNLGLDRRQLGLDSPHRGRGRLIHRHELPGGFTIRGEVGYLSDRNLLEQYYEEEFDEQKDQDTMLRLEQLGENTAWTLLAQTQLNGFETTTEWLPRGDIYVFSQPLMDNLPGWPALSWSSHTSAGYARLRPADAPLDPTDLFAPLADTADVGGAVLMSRHELSLPVMLGPTPLVPYVMAESAYWSEGMAGTEIDRHLFSGGLRGSLSMWRADPGIRSSILGLNGLAHKMTFETDLAWTETTRGLGEIPQYNAIDDNAQERFRYRLLTNSFGGVLPTGFDTRSVAVRNGAGLGLTAPWHELVADQQAMRMAWRHRLQTKVGAPGRQRIRNWMTLDLEATWFPKPDRDNFGEDFGLLGAAYRWHVSDRTTLLADAYMDLFDDAPEMWNLGLLSQRTSRGTLFANLRQIRAGVIDSQIVTAGLSYRMSPKWVSTLATGYDLAERRNQGQSLTLTRIGGDFLVHLGASYDNSRGTAGFQLSVEPRFGAMNAANPQMGRLLGLQD
;
A
#
# COMPACT_ATOMS: atom_id res chain seq x y z
N MET A 1 18.98 -25.43 66.18
CA MET A 1 19.23 -26.88 66.14
C MET A 1 19.58 -27.27 64.72
N SER A 2 20.87 -27.37 64.40
CA SER A 2 21.37 -28.25 63.32
C SER A 2 21.44 -29.69 63.90
N PRO A 3 21.55 -30.80 63.13
CA PRO A 3 22.29 -30.89 61.85
C PRO A 3 21.85 -31.97 60.81
N ALA A 4 22.63 -32.02 59.71
CA ALA A 4 23.13 -33.20 58.96
C ALA A 4 22.13 -34.12 58.21
N ALA A 5 22.18 -34.23 56.87
CA ALA A 5 23.14 -34.93 55.98
C ALA A 5 22.77 -36.41 55.72
N GLY A 6 22.69 -36.79 54.43
CA GLY A 6 22.47 -38.17 53.99
C GLY A 6 22.40 -38.33 52.47
N VAL A 7 23.33 -39.11 51.93
CA VAL A 7 23.68 -39.34 50.51
C VAL A 7 22.95 -40.57 49.94
N HIS A 8 22.56 -40.56 48.65
CA HIS A 8 22.76 -41.74 47.76
C HIS A 8 22.54 -41.47 46.26
N THR A 9 23.44 -42.09 45.50
CA THR A 9 23.68 -42.17 44.06
C THR A 9 22.71 -43.08 43.29
N GLY A 10 22.39 -42.78 42.02
CA GLY A 10 21.80 -43.79 41.12
C GLY A 10 21.32 -43.33 39.74
N LYS A 11 22.23 -43.39 38.75
CA LYS A 11 22.07 -43.75 37.32
C LYS A 11 21.13 -42.98 36.36
N ILE A 12 21.74 -42.73 35.20
CA ILE A 12 21.31 -42.12 33.92
C ILE A 12 20.30 -43.03 33.16
N PRO A 13 19.39 -42.45 32.35
CA PRO A 13 19.53 -42.57 30.88
C PRO A 13 19.28 -41.24 30.13
N GLN A 14 20.17 -40.93 29.17
CA GLN A 14 19.83 -40.10 28.00
C GLN A 14 18.92 -40.91 27.06
N PRO A 15 18.04 -40.27 26.26
CA PRO A 15 18.47 -39.84 24.92
C PRO A 15 18.01 -38.43 24.48
N ALA A 16 18.83 -37.87 23.60
CA ALA A 16 18.58 -37.01 22.42
C ALA A 16 17.10 -36.75 22.04
N SER A 17 16.69 -35.61 21.44
CA SER A 17 17.36 -34.69 20.54
C SER A 17 16.56 -33.37 20.35
N SER A 18 17.30 -32.29 20.04
CA SER A 18 16.99 -31.18 19.13
C SER A 18 15.59 -30.52 19.13
N SER A 19 15.55 -29.23 19.51
CA SER A 19 15.13 -28.20 18.55
C SER A 19 15.71 -26.83 18.91
N ARG A 20 16.31 -26.20 17.89
CA ARG A 20 16.87 -24.85 17.87
C ARG A 20 15.78 -23.84 18.23
N PHE A 21 16.11 -22.87 19.08
CA PHE A 21 15.60 -21.50 18.97
C PHE A 21 16.76 -20.56 19.31
N GLU A 22 17.43 -20.09 18.25
CA GLU A 22 18.42 -19.04 18.27
C GLU A 22 17.83 -17.79 18.93
N ARG A 23 18.48 -17.31 19.99
CA ARG A 23 18.27 -15.98 20.53
C ARG A 23 19.45 -15.11 20.10
N THR A 24 19.29 -14.38 19.02
CA THR A 24 20.13 -13.24 18.68
C THR A 24 19.82 -12.12 19.68
N ARG A 25 20.65 -11.98 20.72
CA ARG A 25 20.71 -10.78 21.57
C ARG A 25 21.58 -9.77 20.83
N GLN A 26 20.95 -8.83 20.12
CA GLN A 26 21.63 -7.61 19.68
C GLN A 26 21.78 -6.66 20.87
N ALA A 27 23.01 -6.18 21.08
CA ALA A 27 23.34 -5.11 22.01
C ALA A 27 22.60 -3.84 21.59
N LYS A 28 21.80 -3.28 22.51
CA LYS A 28 21.15 -1.98 22.33
C LYS A 28 22.11 -0.92 22.83
N GLY A 29 22.65 -0.11 21.92
CA GLY A 29 23.27 1.16 22.26
C GLY A 29 22.21 2.16 22.71
N PHE A 30 22.61 3.07 23.59
CA PHE A 30 21.80 4.19 24.05
C PHE A 30 21.24 4.97 22.85
N ARG A 31 19.91 5.08 22.78
CA ARG A 31 19.24 6.03 21.89
C ARG A 31 18.15 6.73 22.67
N PHE A 32 18.27 8.05 22.78
CA PHE A 32 17.16 8.92 23.10
C PHE A 32 16.16 8.82 21.95
N ILE A 33 15.10 8.05 22.13
CA ILE A 33 14.04 7.93 21.13
C ILE A 33 13.17 9.19 21.21
N ARG A 34 13.49 10.21 20.40
CA ARG A 34 12.49 11.22 20.01
C ARG A 34 11.54 10.57 18.99
N ARG A 35 10.24 10.87 19.11
CA ARG A 35 9.16 10.28 18.29
C ARG A 35 9.41 10.36 16.77
N LYS A 36 10.21 11.33 16.30
CA LYS A 36 10.60 11.55 14.90
C LYS A 36 11.73 10.63 14.38
N GLU A 37 12.58 10.07 15.23
CA GLU A 37 13.69 9.17 14.79
C GLU A 37 13.21 7.76 14.39
N LEU A 38 12.02 7.34 14.81
CA LEU A 38 11.39 6.10 14.32
C LEU A 38 10.86 6.27 12.88
N ASP A 39 10.59 7.50 12.45
CA ASP A 39 10.06 7.81 11.12
C ASP A 39 11.16 8.03 10.06
N SER A 40 12.45 8.09 10.45
CA SER A 40 13.55 8.05 9.46
C SER A 40 13.78 6.64 8.88
N ILE A 41 13.20 5.61 9.52
CA ILE A 41 13.21 4.20 9.07
C ILE A 41 11.83 3.79 8.50
N VAL A 42 10.78 4.58 8.70
CA VAL A 42 9.41 4.32 8.22
C VAL A 42 8.97 5.49 7.33
N PRO A 43 8.82 5.30 6.00
CA PRO A 43 8.50 6.40 5.11
C PRO A 43 7.15 7.05 5.45
N GLY A 44 7.09 8.36 5.21
CA GLY A 44 6.00 9.26 5.53
C GLY A 44 4.61 8.68 5.30
N ARG A 45 3.70 9.03 6.21
CA ARG A 45 2.28 8.64 6.13
C ARG A 45 1.77 8.91 4.72
N LYS A 46 1.29 7.86 4.04
CA LYS A 46 0.38 8.03 2.90
C LYS A 46 -0.70 9.02 3.36
N PRO A 47 -1.07 10.04 2.57
CA PRO A 47 -2.23 10.85 2.89
C PRO A 47 -3.39 9.89 3.16
N ILE A 48 -4.12 10.17 4.23
CA ILE A 48 -4.98 9.23 4.97
C ILE A 48 -6.12 8.63 4.10
N HIS A 49 -6.16 8.75 2.78
CA HIS A 49 -7.27 8.30 1.93
C HIS A 49 -7.20 6.87 1.37
N ALA A 50 -6.09 6.14 1.44
CA ALA A 50 -6.00 4.79 0.85
C ALA A 50 -5.47 3.74 1.85
N ALA A 51 -6.35 2.89 2.37
CA ALA A 51 -5.98 1.66 3.06
C ALA A 51 -6.65 0.47 2.36
N SER A 52 -5.90 -0.24 1.52
CA SER A 52 -6.32 -1.55 0.99
C SER A 52 -5.73 -2.68 1.84
N ILE A 53 -6.49 -3.75 2.00
CA ILE A 53 -6.16 -4.90 2.86
C ILE A 53 -5.27 -5.87 2.09
N ARG A 54 -4.11 -6.26 2.67
CA ARG A 54 -3.21 -7.30 2.14
C ARG A 54 -3.96 -8.62 1.90
N ARG A 55 -3.91 -9.13 0.67
CA ARG A 55 -4.17 -10.55 0.32
C ARG A 55 -2.99 -11.10 -0.49
N PRO A 56 -2.62 -12.37 -0.31
CA PRO A 56 -1.50 -12.97 -1.01
C PRO A 56 -1.90 -13.36 -2.44
N HIS A 57 -1.22 -12.86 -3.46
CA HIS A 57 -1.44 -13.28 -4.84
C HIS A 57 -0.16 -13.26 -5.70
N PRO A 58 -0.12 -14.10 -6.77
CA PRO A 58 1.08 -14.41 -7.54
C PRO A 58 1.27 -13.53 -8.79
N ALA A 59 2.53 -13.41 -9.20
CA ALA A 59 3.06 -12.54 -10.25
C ALA A 59 2.41 -12.67 -11.64
N VAL A 60 1.96 -11.55 -12.22
CA VAL A 60 1.73 -11.35 -13.67
C VAL A 60 2.06 -9.90 -14.11
N THR A 61 2.58 -9.81 -15.33
CA THR A 61 3.39 -8.76 -15.95
C THR A 61 2.68 -7.68 -16.81
N SER A 62 3.38 -6.54 -16.90
CA SER A 62 3.70 -5.70 -18.08
C SER A 62 2.59 -5.31 -19.08
N GLN A 63 1.96 -4.14 -18.86
CA GLN A 63 1.74 -3.14 -19.93
C GLN A 63 1.37 -1.71 -19.48
N CYS A 64 1.46 -1.39 -18.18
CA CYS A 64 1.31 -0.01 -17.66
C CYS A 64 2.50 0.93 -17.90
N ARG A 65 3.50 0.52 -18.71
CA ARG A 65 4.75 1.26 -18.91
C ARG A 65 4.62 2.62 -19.62
N ARG A 66 3.47 2.98 -20.21
CA ARG A 66 3.38 4.16 -21.10
C ARG A 66 2.64 5.37 -20.52
N LEU A 67 1.79 5.22 -19.52
CA LEU A 67 1.06 6.35 -18.91
C LEU A 67 1.77 6.92 -17.69
N VAL A 68 2.49 6.08 -16.92
CA VAL A 68 3.33 6.52 -15.80
C VAL A 68 4.67 7.12 -16.27
N ALA A 69 5.11 6.78 -17.49
CA ALA A 69 6.39 7.25 -18.03
C ALA A 69 6.42 8.73 -18.44
N ILE A 70 5.27 9.38 -18.64
CA ILE A 70 5.24 10.78 -19.12
C ILE A 70 5.62 11.78 -18.03
N VAL A 71 5.59 11.40 -16.74
CA VAL A 71 6.00 12.28 -15.63
C VAL A 71 7.46 12.03 -15.20
N VAL A 72 8.10 10.95 -15.66
CA VAL A 72 9.44 10.53 -15.16
C VAL A 72 10.55 10.52 -16.23
N VAL A 73 10.25 10.58 -17.54
CA VAL A 73 11.27 10.45 -18.61
C VAL A 73 11.76 11.80 -19.15
N LEU A 74 12.51 12.55 -18.34
CA LEU A 74 13.33 13.67 -18.84
C LEU A 74 14.82 13.56 -18.51
N ALA A 75 15.34 12.37 -18.15
CA ALA A 75 16.78 12.19 -17.96
C ALA A 75 17.25 10.76 -18.34
N LEU A 76 18.22 10.71 -19.26
CA LEU A 76 19.23 9.65 -19.49
C LEU A 76 18.88 8.49 -20.45
N SER A 77 19.63 8.45 -21.57
CA SER A 77 19.98 7.31 -22.45
C SER A 77 21.53 7.17 -22.45
N PRO A 78 22.25 6.17 -23.05
CA PRO A 78 21.95 4.97 -23.88
C PRO A 78 22.81 3.72 -23.43
N PRO A 79 23.46 2.85 -24.26
CA PRO A 79 23.10 2.06 -25.46
C PRO A 79 23.25 0.50 -25.30
N GLU A 80 22.88 -0.23 -26.38
CA GLU A 80 22.91 -1.70 -26.58
C GLU A 80 24.31 -2.31 -26.83
N ASN A 81 24.49 -3.61 -26.57
CA ASN A 81 25.35 -4.47 -27.40
C ASN A 81 25.07 -5.98 -27.32
N SER A 82 25.40 -6.66 -28.42
CA SER A 82 25.10 -8.03 -28.84
C SER A 82 26.24 -9.04 -28.62
N GLY A 83 25.91 -10.34 -28.59
CA GLY A 83 26.89 -11.42 -28.88
C GLY A 83 26.43 -12.81 -28.41
N GLY A 84 26.46 -13.82 -29.28
CA GLY A 84 26.05 -15.20 -29.01
C GLY A 84 27.13 -16.25 -29.25
N ALA A 85 26.92 -17.46 -28.74
CA ALA A 85 27.59 -18.70 -29.11
C ALA A 85 26.67 -19.90 -28.79
N ASP A 86 26.57 -20.90 -29.68
CA ASP A 86 25.79 -22.14 -29.51
C ASP A 86 26.67 -23.32 -28.99
N PRO A 87 26.16 -24.24 -28.15
CA PRO A 87 26.92 -25.42 -27.68
C PRO A 87 26.47 -26.79 -28.26
N VAL A 88 27.37 -27.77 -28.10
CA VAL A 88 27.41 -29.20 -28.53
C VAL A 88 26.18 -30.04 -28.09
N PRO A 89 25.67 -31.02 -28.90
CA PRO A 89 24.43 -31.74 -28.59
C PRO A 89 24.60 -32.88 -27.57
N THR A 90 23.81 -32.83 -26.52
CA THR A 90 23.52 -33.87 -25.52
C THR A 90 22.57 -34.94 -26.08
N ASN A 91 22.53 -36.14 -25.47
CA ASN A 91 21.74 -37.32 -25.94
C ASN A 91 20.20 -37.11 -25.95
N ASP A 92 19.72 -35.97 -25.48
CA ASP A 92 18.32 -35.52 -25.48
C ASP A 92 18.02 -34.43 -26.53
N HIS A 93 19.01 -34.07 -27.36
CA HIS A 93 18.92 -33.03 -28.36
C HIS A 93 17.96 -33.42 -29.50
N VAL A 94 17.06 -32.49 -29.85
CA VAL A 94 16.10 -32.68 -30.94
C VAL A 94 16.64 -32.08 -32.24
N SER A 95 16.79 -32.90 -33.27
CA SER A 95 17.12 -32.45 -34.63
C SER A 95 15.91 -32.56 -35.56
N ILE A 96 15.64 -31.50 -36.31
CA ILE A 96 14.51 -31.41 -37.26
C ILE A 96 15.07 -31.04 -38.63
N SER A 97 14.79 -31.82 -39.67
CA SER A 97 15.22 -31.53 -41.03
C SER A 97 14.11 -31.71 -42.06
N ALA A 98 14.12 -30.90 -43.11
CA ALA A 98 13.24 -31.03 -44.28
C ALA A 98 13.88 -30.42 -45.54
N ASP A 99 13.41 -30.84 -46.73
CA ASP A 99 13.91 -30.30 -48.01
C ASP A 99 13.53 -28.82 -48.17
N PHE A 100 12.31 -28.44 -47.80
CA PHE A 100 11.79 -27.07 -47.90
C PHE A 100 11.05 -26.67 -46.64
N GLY A 101 11.12 -25.40 -46.27
CA GLY A 101 10.35 -24.88 -45.15
C GLY A 101 10.67 -23.43 -44.84
N PHE A 102 9.99 -22.91 -43.83
CA PHE A 102 10.28 -21.61 -43.26
C PHE A 102 10.01 -21.63 -41.76
N GLU A 103 10.61 -20.66 -41.08
CA GLU A 103 10.47 -20.51 -39.65
C GLU A 103 9.85 -19.16 -39.35
N THR A 104 8.89 -19.16 -38.45
CA THR A 104 8.26 -17.92 -37.99
C THR A 104 8.21 -17.91 -36.47
N GLY A 105 8.67 -16.81 -35.88
CA GLY A 105 8.54 -16.57 -34.46
C GLY A 105 7.13 -16.08 -34.16
N THR A 106 6.40 -16.80 -33.31
CA THR A 106 5.17 -16.25 -32.71
C THR A 106 5.56 -15.49 -31.45
N ARG A 107 5.57 -14.15 -31.50
CA ARG A 107 5.66 -13.31 -30.29
C ARG A 107 4.34 -13.39 -29.53
N GLY A 108 4.24 -14.36 -28.62
CA GLY A 108 3.23 -14.39 -27.56
C GLY A 108 3.80 -13.76 -26.28
N LEU A 109 2.97 -13.06 -25.50
CA LEU A 109 3.36 -12.26 -24.33
C LEU A 109 4.00 -13.04 -23.16
N ILE A 110 4.04 -14.39 -23.19
CA ILE A 110 4.54 -15.21 -22.06
C ILE A 110 5.46 -16.38 -22.52
N ASP A 111 5.63 -16.63 -23.82
CA ASP A 111 6.49 -17.74 -24.31
C ASP A 111 6.93 -17.47 -25.76
N THR A 112 8.24 -17.54 -26.02
CA THR A 112 8.78 -17.45 -27.38
C THR A 112 8.57 -18.78 -28.09
N SER A 113 7.35 -19.04 -28.57
CA SER A 113 7.10 -20.22 -29.39
C SER A 113 7.58 -19.99 -30.83
N ARG A 114 8.47 -20.86 -31.31
CA ARG A 114 8.93 -20.93 -32.70
C ARG A 114 8.08 -21.96 -33.44
N VAL A 115 7.50 -21.55 -34.56
CA VAL A 115 6.76 -22.45 -35.46
C VAL A 115 7.62 -22.70 -36.68
N VAL A 116 7.88 -23.97 -36.97
CA VAL A 116 8.62 -24.41 -38.15
C VAL A 116 7.67 -25.16 -39.06
N MET A 117 7.53 -24.70 -40.30
CA MET A 117 6.80 -25.43 -41.33
C MET A 117 7.78 -26.28 -42.15
N LEU A 118 7.45 -27.56 -42.32
CA LEU A 118 8.31 -28.59 -42.90
C LEU A 118 7.61 -29.21 -44.11
N ARG A 119 8.27 -29.25 -45.27
CA ARG A 119 7.72 -29.81 -46.52
C ARG A 119 8.76 -30.68 -47.22
N ARG A 120 8.33 -31.87 -47.66
CA ARG A 120 9.11 -32.93 -48.32
C ARG A 120 10.26 -33.46 -47.45
N ARG A 121 10.37 -34.80 -47.39
CA ARG A 121 11.41 -35.53 -46.64
C ARG A 121 11.64 -34.95 -45.24
N VAL A 122 10.57 -34.82 -44.48
CA VAL A 122 10.64 -34.37 -43.09
C VAL A 122 11.20 -35.51 -42.26
N THR A 123 12.28 -35.25 -41.53
CA THR A 123 12.91 -36.18 -40.59
C THR A 123 13.13 -35.45 -39.27
N ILE A 124 12.66 -36.03 -38.17
CA ILE A 124 12.86 -35.52 -36.81
C ILE A 124 13.48 -36.64 -35.97
N ARG A 125 14.55 -36.33 -35.23
CA ARG A 125 15.25 -37.30 -34.39
C ARG A 125 15.44 -36.76 -32.97
N GLN A 126 15.18 -37.62 -31.99
CA GLN A 126 15.53 -37.41 -30.59
C GLN A 126 15.89 -38.78 -29.98
N ALA A 127 17.12 -38.90 -29.46
CA ALA A 127 17.69 -40.20 -29.04
C ALA A 127 17.45 -41.29 -30.12
N ASP A 128 16.90 -42.45 -29.74
CA ASP A 128 16.60 -43.57 -30.64
C ASP A 128 15.26 -43.46 -31.38
N THR A 129 14.56 -42.32 -31.28
CA THR A 129 13.28 -42.09 -31.96
C THR A 129 13.47 -41.31 -33.26
N VAL A 130 13.06 -41.90 -34.38
CA VAL A 130 13.09 -41.28 -35.72
C VAL A 130 11.67 -41.15 -36.28
N LEU A 131 11.26 -39.92 -36.58
CA LEU A 131 9.98 -39.60 -37.21
C LEU A 131 10.21 -39.14 -38.64
N THR A 132 9.58 -39.78 -39.62
CA THR A 132 9.63 -39.37 -41.03
C THR A 132 8.23 -39.06 -41.57
N ALA A 133 8.12 -38.04 -42.43
CA ALA A 133 6.86 -37.65 -43.07
C ALA A 133 7.06 -36.84 -44.37
N GLY A 134 6.01 -36.72 -45.17
CA GLY A 134 5.97 -35.89 -46.37
C GLY A 134 5.80 -34.40 -46.08
N GLN A 135 5.13 -34.03 -44.99
CA GLN A 135 5.01 -32.63 -44.53
C GLN A 135 4.66 -32.57 -43.04
N GLY A 136 4.95 -31.43 -42.40
CA GLY A 136 4.62 -31.25 -40.99
C GLY A 136 4.82 -29.85 -40.45
N ILE A 137 4.44 -29.65 -39.19
CA ILE A 137 4.64 -28.42 -38.42
C ILE A 137 5.23 -28.80 -37.06
N ALA A 138 6.29 -28.10 -36.65
CA ALA A 138 6.83 -28.20 -35.31
C ALA A 138 6.56 -26.91 -34.53
N TRP A 139 6.00 -27.04 -33.33
CA TRP A 139 5.92 -25.97 -32.34
C TRP A 139 6.97 -26.23 -31.28
N ILE A 140 7.94 -25.32 -31.19
CA ILE A 140 9.04 -25.35 -30.21
C ILE A 140 8.78 -24.21 -29.21
N SER A 141 8.70 -24.53 -27.92
CA SER A 141 8.42 -23.57 -26.83
C SER A 141 9.24 -23.93 -25.59
N ARG A 142 9.37 -23.03 -24.62
CA ARG A 142 9.94 -23.44 -23.31
C ARG A 142 8.97 -24.36 -22.57
N ALA A 143 9.49 -25.33 -21.84
CA ALA A 143 8.70 -26.15 -20.94
C ALA A 143 8.10 -25.28 -19.82
N ARG A 144 6.87 -25.59 -19.38
CA ARG A 144 6.21 -24.89 -18.28
C ARG A 144 6.67 -25.46 -16.93
N PRO A 145 6.83 -24.64 -15.88
CA PRO A 145 7.15 -25.12 -14.53
C PRO A 145 6.19 -26.24 -14.08
N PRO A 146 6.68 -27.28 -13.38
CA PRO A 146 8.00 -27.39 -12.75
C PRO A 146 9.12 -27.90 -13.68
N LYS A 147 8.84 -28.22 -14.95
CA LYS A 147 9.84 -28.78 -15.87
C LYS A 147 10.63 -27.67 -16.59
N THR A 148 11.96 -27.75 -16.58
CA THR A 148 12.88 -26.84 -17.27
C THR A 148 13.40 -27.46 -18.58
N GLY A 149 13.40 -26.72 -19.69
CA GLY A 149 13.88 -27.20 -21.01
C GLY A 149 13.03 -26.70 -22.18
N PHE A 150 13.13 -27.33 -23.35
CA PHE A 150 12.37 -27.05 -24.56
C PHE A 150 11.36 -28.15 -24.85
N ARG A 151 10.09 -27.77 -25.00
CA ARG A 151 8.99 -28.62 -25.42
C ARG A 151 8.84 -28.54 -26.94
N VAL A 152 8.84 -29.68 -27.61
CA VAL A 152 8.62 -29.77 -29.06
C VAL A 152 7.39 -30.63 -29.36
N LEU A 153 6.36 -30.01 -29.94
CA LEU A 153 5.17 -30.70 -30.43
C LEU A 153 5.19 -30.70 -31.96
N VAL A 154 5.03 -31.87 -32.59
CA VAL A 154 5.05 -32.01 -34.04
C VAL A 154 3.75 -32.57 -34.57
N TYR A 155 3.26 -31.97 -35.65
CA TYR A 155 2.15 -32.47 -36.45
C TYR A 155 2.68 -32.89 -37.81
N LEU A 156 2.49 -34.16 -38.18
CA LEU A 156 3.02 -34.77 -39.41
C LEU A 156 1.86 -35.34 -40.24
N GLU A 157 1.94 -35.19 -41.57
CA GLU A 157 0.99 -35.76 -42.54
C GLU A 157 1.73 -36.32 -43.75
N LYS A 158 1.06 -37.22 -44.48
CA LYS A 158 1.53 -37.89 -45.70
C LYS A 158 2.70 -38.83 -45.42
N ASN A 159 2.43 -40.14 -45.39
CA ASN A 159 3.43 -41.20 -45.17
C ASN A 159 4.20 -41.01 -43.85
N VAL A 160 3.50 -40.85 -42.74
CA VAL A 160 4.16 -40.70 -41.43
C VAL A 160 4.63 -42.07 -40.95
N ARG A 161 5.92 -42.20 -40.66
CA ARG A 161 6.54 -43.38 -40.06
C ARG A 161 7.30 -42.96 -38.81
N LEU A 162 6.91 -43.53 -37.68
CA LEU A 162 7.56 -43.37 -36.38
C LEU A 162 8.33 -44.65 -36.09
N GLU A 163 9.66 -44.56 -36.00
CA GLU A 163 10.56 -45.64 -35.59
C GLU A 163 11.03 -45.32 -34.17
N GLY A 164 10.60 -46.13 -33.20
CA GLY A 164 11.13 -46.10 -31.84
C GLY A 164 12.00 -47.32 -31.56
N PRO A 165 12.65 -47.39 -30.39
CA PRO A 165 13.57 -48.48 -30.03
C PRO A 165 12.95 -49.88 -30.12
N ASP A 166 11.66 -50.03 -29.84
CA ASP A 166 11.00 -51.34 -29.79
C ASP A 166 9.97 -51.59 -30.91
N GLN A 167 9.44 -50.56 -31.57
CA GLN A 167 8.35 -50.70 -32.58
C GLN A 167 8.38 -49.60 -33.66
N THR A 168 7.95 -49.97 -34.87
CA THR A 168 7.72 -49.03 -35.99
C THR A 168 6.23 -48.89 -36.28
N HIS A 169 5.71 -47.66 -36.31
CA HIS A 169 4.31 -47.36 -36.61
C HIS A 169 4.16 -46.47 -37.84
N ASN A 170 3.32 -46.90 -38.79
CA ASN A 170 2.89 -46.09 -39.93
C ASN A 170 1.50 -45.48 -39.66
N ARG A 171 1.37 -44.16 -39.84
CA ARG A 171 0.10 -43.44 -39.66
C ARG A 171 -0.13 -42.45 -40.81
N PRO A 172 -1.39 -42.18 -41.20
CA PRO A 172 -1.68 -41.17 -42.23
C PRO A 172 -1.41 -39.73 -41.73
N VAL A 173 -1.66 -39.49 -40.44
CA VAL A 173 -1.47 -38.21 -39.74
C VAL A 173 -1.06 -38.52 -38.30
N LEU A 174 -0.11 -37.76 -37.76
CA LEU A 174 0.39 -37.92 -36.39
C LEU A 174 0.53 -36.55 -35.71
N LEU A 175 0.02 -36.42 -34.48
CA LEU A 175 0.37 -35.34 -33.57
C LEU A 175 1.16 -35.97 -32.41
N HIS A 176 2.43 -35.64 -32.29
CA HIS A 176 3.33 -36.27 -31.32
C HIS A 176 4.12 -35.22 -30.54
N GLU A 177 4.23 -35.42 -29.23
CA GLU A 177 5.03 -34.57 -28.36
C GLU A 177 6.32 -35.30 -28.02
N LEU A 178 7.45 -34.68 -28.33
CA LEU A 178 8.78 -35.19 -28.03
C LEU A 178 9.12 -35.00 -26.55
N ALA A 179 10.09 -35.77 -26.05
CA ALA A 179 10.60 -35.58 -24.70
C ALA A 179 11.18 -34.16 -24.56
N ILE A 180 11.10 -33.58 -23.36
CA ILE A 180 11.61 -32.23 -23.11
C ILE A 180 13.14 -32.25 -23.28
N SER A 181 13.64 -31.44 -24.20
CA SER A 181 15.07 -31.34 -24.48
C SER A 181 15.70 -30.28 -23.58
N SER A 182 16.83 -30.58 -22.94
CA SER A 182 17.59 -29.60 -22.16
C SER A 182 18.23 -28.53 -23.05
N SER A 183 18.55 -28.87 -24.30
CA SER A 183 19.16 -28.00 -25.30
C SER A 183 18.15 -27.48 -26.33
N ARG A 184 18.48 -26.38 -27.02
CA ARG A 184 17.62 -25.81 -28.08
C ARG A 184 17.56 -26.78 -29.28
N PRO A 185 16.37 -27.11 -29.81
CA PRO A 185 16.25 -27.96 -31.00
C PRO A 185 16.92 -27.34 -32.24
N THR A 186 17.77 -28.11 -32.92
CA THR A 186 18.40 -27.71 -34.18
C THR A 186 17.45 -27.98 -35.36
N VAL A 187 17.28 -26.98 -36.23
CA VAL A 187 16.41 -27.06 -37.41
C VAL A 187 17.24 -26.83 -38.67
N ARG A 188 17.23 -27.79 -39.59
CA ARG A 188 17.96 -27.73 -40.87
C ARG A 188 17.00 -27.80 -42.06
N LEU A 189 16.85 -26.71 -42.78
CA LEU A 189 16.03 -26.62 -43.99
C LEU A 189 16.95 -26.53 -45.21
N VAL A 190 16.88 -27.49 -46.13
CA VAL A 190 17.78 -27.53 -47.31
C VAL A 190 17.56 -26.32 -48.22
N ARG A 191 16.31 -25.92 -48.44
CA ARG A 191 15.94 -24.63 -49.06
C ARG A 191 14.97 -23.87 -48.16
N LYS A 192 15.47 -22.81 -47.51
CA LYS A 192 14.66 -21.89 -46.72
C LYS A 192 13.84 -21.00 -47.66
N GLN A 193 12.52 -21.03 -47.55
CA GLN A 193 11.62 -20.19 -48.34
C GLN A 193 11.24 -18.93 -47.56
N ASN A 194 11.22 -17.77 -48.21
CA ASN A 194 10.61 -16.56 -47.64
C ASN A 194 9.11 -16.58 -47.97
N THR A 195 8.26 -16.55 -46.94
CA THR A 195 6.81 -16.72 -47.13
C THR A 195 6.16 -15.42 -47.61
N ALA A 196 5.52 -15.44 -48.79
CA ALA A 196 4.66 -14.35 -49.26
C ALA A 196 3.25 -14.37 -48.61
N THR A 197 2.88 -15.47 -47.93
CA THR A 197 1.53 -15.71 -47.39
C THR A 197 1.54 -15.82 -45.86
N PRO A 198 0.65 -15.12 -45.12
CA PRO A 198 0.53 -15.22 -43.67
C PRO A 198 0.29 -16.68 -43.19
N LEU A 199 0.98 -17.11 -42.11
CA LEU A 199 0.95 -18.49 -41.58
C LEU A 199 -0.48 -19.02 -41.33
N ASN A 200 -1.39 -18.16 -40.87
CA ASN A 200 -2.78 -18.51 -40.59
C ASN A 200 -3.62 -18.86 -41.85
N ARG A 201 -3.12 -18.53 -43.04
CA ARG A 201 -3.75 -18.87 -44.33
C ARG A 201 -3.20 -20.17 -44.94
N ASP A 202 -2.12 -20.76 -44.42
CA ASP A 202 -1.63 -22.04 -44.93
C ASP A 202 -2.55 -23.20 -44.52
N PRO A 203 -3.06 -24.03 -45.47
CA PRO A 203 -3.95 -25.14 -45.17
C PRO A 203 -3.37 -26.18 -44.20
N LEU A 204 -2.07 -26.46 -44.25
CA LEU A 204 -1.38 -27.37 -43.32
C LEU A 204 -1.43 -26.80 -41.89
N TYR A 205 -1.19 -25.50 -41.73
CA TYR A 205 -1.21 -24.84 -40.42
C TYR A 205 -2.60 -24.81 -39.78
N ARG A 206 -3.65 -24.56 -40.57
CA ARG A 206 -5.03 -24.60 -40.07
C ARG A 206 -5.41 -26.01 -39.59
N ARG A 207 -5.11 -27.05 -40.38
CA ARG A 207 -5.38 -28.45 -39.98
C ARG A 207 -4.60 -28.85 -38.72
N ALA A 208 -3.32 -28.52 -38.67
CA ALA A 208 -2.46 -28.81 -37.53
C ALA A 208 -2.95 -28.14 -36.24
N THR A 209 -3.40 -26.88 -36.32
CA THR A 209 -3.93 -26.13 -35.17
C THR A 209 -5.24 -26.71 -34.64
N VAL A 210 -6.16 -27.10 -35.53
CA VAL A 210 -7.42 -27.76 -35.14
C VAL A 210 -7.14 -29.10 -34.45
N ARG A 211 -6.15 -29.86 -34.93
CA ARG A 211 -5.78 -31.15 -34.30
C ARG A 211 -5.11 -30.94 -32.94
N ARG A 212 -4.25 -29.92 -32.81
CA ARG A 212 -3.59 -29.54 -31.54
C ARG A 212 -4.59 -29.18 -30.44
N GLN A 213 -5.73 -28.58 -30.78
CA GLN A 213 -6.79 -28.22 -29.83
C GLN A 213 -7.63 -29.41 -29.35
N ARG A 214 -7.55 -30.57 -30.00
CA ARG A 214 -8.40 -31.75 -29.73
C ARG A 214 -7.71 -32.85 -28.89
N ARG A 215 -6.55 -32.59 -28.26
CA ARG A 215 -5.87 -33.61 -27.44
C ARG A 215 -6.64 -33.81 -26.11
N PRO A 216 -7.10 -35.04 -25.79
CA PRO A 216 -7.61 -35.38 -24.46
C PRO A 216 -6.43 -35.63 -23.53
N ASP A 217 -6.34 -34.91 -22.41
CA ASP A 217 -5.55 -35.35 -21.25
C ASP A 217 -6.33 -36.51 -20.63
N ASP A 218 -5.72 -37.69 -20.49
CA ASP A 218 -6.38 -38.79 -19.82
C ASP A 218 -5.41 -39.63 -19.00
N HIS A 219 -5.69 -39.75 -17.71
CA HIS A 219 -5.97 -41.04 -17.07
C HIS A 219 -6.34 -40.86 -15.59
N LYS A 220 -7.60 -41.19 -15.27
CA LYS A 220 -7.95 -42.19 -14.23
C LYS A 220 -9.22 -42.97 -14.65
N LEU A 221 -8.99 -44.07 -15.38
CA LEU A 221 -9.41 -45.47 -15.14
C LEU A 221 -10.38 -45.75 -13.96
N VAL A 222 -11.38 -46.65 -13.97
CA VAL A 222 -11.85 -47.77 -14.85
C VAL A 222 -13.37 -47.96 -14.56
N THR A 223 -14.20 -48.58 -15.42
CA THR A 223 -14.68 -49.99 -15.22
C THR A 223 -15.60 -50.43 -16.38
N TYR A 224 -15.16 -51.52 -17.03
CA TYR A 224 -15.82 -52.61 -17.77
C TYR A 224 -16.86 -52.36 -18.88
N GLN A 225 -16.52 -52.94 -20.05
CA GLN A 225 -17.37 -53.30 -21.19
C GLN A 225 -18.26 -54.51 -20.88
N ALA A 226 -19.44 -54.55 -21.50
CA ALA A 226 -19.89 -55.73 -22.24
C ALA A 226 -20.76 -55.33 -23.44
N GLU A 227 -20.31 -55.81 -24.60
CA GLU A 227 -20.98 -56.11 -25.88
C GLU A 227 -22.02 -55.17 -26.50
N THR A 228 -21.60 -54.58 -27.62
CA THR A 228 -22.46 -54.00 -28.65
C THR A 228 -22.88 -55.07 -29.67
N VAL A 229 -24.19 -55.33 -29.75
CA VAL A 229 -24.87 -55.69 -31.01
C VAL A 229 -25.14 -54.38 -31.77
N PRO A 230 -24.96 -54.30 -33.10
CA PRO A 230 -24.97 -53.02 -33.80
C PRO A 230 -26.39 -52.50 -34.03
N ALA A 231 -26.63 -51.23 -33.70
CA ALA A 231 -27.82 -50.48 -34.08
C ALA A 231 -27.44 -49.06 -34.57
N PRO A 232 -28.29 -48.44 -35.40
CA PRO A 232 -27.88 -47.62 -36.53
C PRO A 232 -27.59 -46.15 -36.18
N MET A 233 -26.89 -45.50 -37.10
CA MET A 233 -26.52 -44.08 -37.05
C MET A 233 -27.73 -43.17 -36.79
N THR A 234 -27.65 -42.30 -35.79
CA THR A 234 -28.42 -41.05 -35.72
C THR A 234 -27.52 -39.91 -35.22
N ASN A 235 -27.44 -38.84 -36.02
CA ASN A 235 -26.83 -37.57 -35.66
C ASN A 235 -27.87 -36.75 -34.88
N ASP A 236 -27.66 -36.52 -33.58
CA ASP A 236 -28.23 -35.34 -32.90
C ASP A 236 -27.39 -34.94 -31.68
N ALA A 237 -27.05 -33.65 -31.58
CA ALA A 237 -26.36 -33.10 -30.42
C ALA A 237 -27.31 -33.10 -29.19
N PRO A 238 -26.81 -33.33 -27.96
CA PRO A 238 -27.66 -33.34 -26.78
C PRO A 238 -28.38 -31.98 -26.61
N GLN A 239 -29.71 -31.99 -26.73
CA GLN A 239 -30.52 -30.80 -26.55
C GLN A 239 -30.47 -30.36 -25.07
N ARG A 240 -30.14 -29.08 -24.82
CA ARG A 240 -30.25 -28.50 -23.47
C ARG A 240 -31.73 -28.50 -23.06
N LEU A 241 -32.05 -29.16 -21.96
CA LEU A 241 -33.39 -29.23 -21.39
C LEU A 241 -33.56 -28.14 -20.32
N ARG A 242 -34.76 -27.57 -20.24
CA ARG A 242 -35.18 -26.62 -19.21
C ARG A 242 -36.33 -27.25 -18.42
N ARG A 243 -36.24 -27.19 -17.10
CA ARG A 243 -37.29 -27.61 -16.18
C ARG A 243 -38.00 -26.38 -15.64
N VAL A 244 -39.32 -26.39 -15.67
CA VAL A 244 -40.20 -25.37 -15.11
C VAL A 244 -41.02 -26.04 -14.02
N GLN A 245 -41.02 -25.48 -12.81
CA GLN A 245 -41.81 -25.97 -11.68
C GLN A 245 -42.77 -24.89 -11.20
N LEU A 246 -43.98 -25.29 -10.87
CA LEU A 246 -45.05 -24.41 -10.41
C LEU A 246 -45.42 -24.77 -8.97
N PHE A 247 -45.33 -23.78 -8.07
CA PHE A 247 -45.71 -23.92 -6.67
C PHE A 247 -46.72 -22.84 -6.30
N PRO A 248 -47.72 -23.14 -5.45
CA PRO A 248 -48.58 -22.08 -4.91
C PRO A 248 -47.76 -21.14 -4.03
N ARG A 249 -48.01 -19.83 -4.15
CA ARG A 249 -47.34 -18.79 -3.35
C ARG A 249 -47.75 -18.85 -1.87
N THR A 250 -48.93 -19.40 -1.60
CA THR A 250 -49.54 -19.51 -0.26
C THR A 250 -50.07 -20.93 -0.05
N ASN A 251 -50.66 -21.22 1.12
CA ASN A 251 -51.31 -22.52 1.36
C ASN A 251 -52.61 -22.73 0.55
N ARG A 252 -53.03 -21.77 -0.28
CA ARG A 252 -54.15 -21.93 -1.22
C ARG A 252 -53.63 -22.39 -2.59
N PRO A 253 -54.27 -23.40 -3.22
CA PRO A 253 -53.89 -23.83 -4.56
C PRO A 253 -54.13 -22.72 -5.59
N PHE A 254 -53.31 -22.69 -6.64
CA PHE A 254 -53.50 -21.79 -7.77
C PHE A 254 -54.48 -22.41 -8.78
N ASN A 255 -55.21 -21.56 -9.52
CA ASN A 255 -56.10 -21.98 -10.59
C ASN A 255 -55.38 -21.86 -11.94
N VAL A 256 -55.47 -22.92 -12.77
CA VAL A 256 -54.90 -22.96 -14.12
C VAL A 256 -56.00 -23.05 -15.16
N THR A 257 -55.98 -22.16 -16.14
CA THR A 257 -56.78 -22.28 -17.36
C THR A 257 -55.88 -22.32 -18.57
N THR A 258 -56.18 -23.20 -19.53
CA THR A 258 -55.39 -23.36 -20.75
C THR A 258 -56.24 -23.13 -21.98
N ALA A 259 -55.73 -22.34 -22.93
CA ALA A 259 -56.39 -22.09 -24.22
C ALA A 259 -55.37 -22.21 -25.37
N PRO A 260 -55.74 -22.81 -26.51
CA PRO A 260 -54.92 -22.76 -27.72
C PRO A 260 -54.99 -21.34 -28.33
N SER A 261 -53.85 -20.83 -28.77
CA SER A 261 -53.73 -19.60 -29.56
C SER A 261 -53.64 -19.96 -31.03
N THR A 262 -54.73 -19.76 -31.77
CA THR A 262 -54.85 -20.09 -33.20
C THR A 262 -54.25 -19.04 -34.14
N GLY A 263 -53.73 -17.92 -33.60
CA GLY A 263 -53.16 -16.82 -34.37
C GLY A 263 -51.66 -16.94 -34.70
N THR A 264 -51.00 -18.03 -34.30
CA THR A 264 -49.56 -18.25 -34.46
C THR A 264 -49.29 -19.61 -35.12
N MET A 265 -48.35 -19.67 -36.06
CA MET A 265 -47.90 -20.93 -36.70
C MET A 265 -46.42 -21.17 -36.34
N PRO A 266 -46.08 -22.25 -35.61
CA PRO A 266 -46.94 -23.30 -35.04
C PRO A 266 -47.87 -22.80 -33.91
N THR A 267 -48.99 -23.50 -33.70
CA THR A 267 -49.99 -23.21 -32.64
C THR A 267 -49.33 -23.10 -31.27
N GLU A 268 -49.61 -22.02 -30.54
CA GLU A 268 -49.11 -21.81 -29.18
C GLU A 268 -50.18 -22.15 -28.15
N LYS A 269 -49.77 -22.70 -27.00
CA LYS A 269 -50.64 -22.93 -25.84
C LYS A 269 -50.47 -21.79 -24.85
N VAL A 270 -51.58 -21.16 -24.47
CA VAL A 270 -51.64 -20.10 -23.46
C VAL A 270 -52.10 -20.72 -22.14
N VAL A 271 -51.28 -20.61 -21.10
CA VAL A 271 -51.58 -21.08 -19.75
C VAL A 271 -51.72 -19.86 -18.84
N VAL A 272 -52.92 -19.64 -18.30
CA VAL A 272 -53.20 -18.55 -17.34
C VAL A 272 -53.30 -19.15 -15.95
N ILE A 273 -52.45 -18.66 -15.04
CA ILE A 273 -52.38 -19.08 -13.64
C ILE A 273 -52.79 -17.90 -12.76
N THR A 274 -53.74 -18.12 -11.86
CA THR A 274 -54.27 -17.11 -10.93
C THR A 274 -54.29 -17.64 -9.49
N GLY A 275 -54.26 -16.75 -8.50
CA GLY A 275 -54.28 -17.12 -7.08
C GLY A 275 -52.92 -17.17 -6.39
N GLY A 276 -51.88 -16.58 -7.00
CA GLY A 276 -50.52 -16.53 -6.45
C GLY A 276 -49.70 -17.78 -6.78
N VAL A 277 -48.69 -17.63 -7.62
CA VAL A 277 -47.83 -18.72 -8.09
C VAL A 277 -46.36 -18.34 -8.02
N ASN A 278 -45.52 -19.31 -7.67
CA ASN A 278 -44.07 -19.29 -7.83
C ASN A 278 -43.70 -20.20 -9.00
N VAL A 279 -43.00 -19.66 -10.00
CA VAL A 279 -42.51 -20.34 -11.18
C VAL A 279 -40.99 -20.42 -11.08
N VAL A 280 -40.46 -21.62 -10.87
CA VAL A 280 -39.02 -21.86 -10.82
C VAL A 280 -38.56 -22.42 -12.16
N ILE A 281 -37.61 -21.75 -12.79
CA ILE A 281 -37.05 -22.13 -14.07
C ILE A 281 -35.59 -22.54 -13.87
N ASP A 282 -35.29 -23.82 -14.11
CA ASP A 282 -33.98 -24.43 -13.98
C ASP A 282 -33.44 -24.97 -15.32
N GLY A 283 -32.12 -24.88 -15.53
CA GLY A 283 -31.44 -25.67 -16.55
C GLY A 283 -31.21 -27.11 -16.05
N VAL A 284 -31.61 -28.11 -16.84
CA VAL A 284 -31.32 -29.52 -16.53
C VAL A 284 -29.95 -29.86 -17.14
N ALA A 285 -28.92 -29.93 -16.31
CA ALA A 285 -27.62 -30.46 -16.71
C ALA A 285 -27.67 -32.00 -16.73
N PRO A 286 -27.08 -32.70 -17.73
CA PRO A 286 -27.12 -34.17 -17.81
C PRO A 286 -26.28 -34.91 -16.76
N ASP A 287 -25.43 -34.23 -15.97
CA ASP A 287 -24.53 -34.86 -15.01
C ASP A 287 -24.97 -34.66 -13.55
N ARG A 288 -25.20 -35.77 -12.85
CA ARG A 288 -25.78 -35.84 -11.49
C ARG A 288 -24.83 -35.48 -10.34
N THR A 289 -23.67 -34.88 -10.58
CA THR A 289 -22.65 -34.61 -9.54
C THR A 289 -22.44 -33.14 -9.14
N GLN A 290 -23.28 -32.22 -9.62
CA GLN A 290 -23.25 -30.82 -9.15
C GLN A 290 -24.66 -30.27 -8.93
N VAL A 291 -25.35 -30.73 -7.88
CA VAL A 291 -26.57 -30.06 -7.41
C VAL A 291 -26.43 -29.80 -5.93
N LEU A 292 -25.92 -28.62 -5.60
CA LEU A 292 -26.29 -27.97 -4.35
C LEU A 292 -26.64 -26.49 -4.56
N PHE A 293 -26.13 -25.76 -5.56
CA PHE A 293 -26.69 -24.46 -5.99
C PHE A 293 -26.37 -24.20 -7.48
N GLY A 294 -27.36 -24.32 -8.37
CA GLY A 294 -27.19 -24.10 -9.81
C GLY A 294 -27.20 -22.61 -10.18
N ALA A 295 -26.16 -22.14 -10.86
CA ALA A 295 -25.94 -20.73 -11.24
C ALA A 295 -26.91 -20.14 -12.30
N GLU A 296 -27.97 -20.85 -12.70
CA GLU A 296 -28.94 -20.41 -13.72
C GLU A 296 -30.41 -20.58 -13.32
N THR A 297 -30.73 -20.79 -12.03
CA THR A 297 -32.11 -20.82 -11.55
C THR A 297 -32.72 -19.41 -11.52
N VAL A 298 -33.92 -19.27 -12.07
CA VAL A 298 -34.74 -18.06 -11.97
C VAL A 298 -36.02 -18.42 -11.23
N ASP A 299 -36.23 -17.81 -10.07
CA ASP A 299 -37.45 -17.93 -9.27
C ASP A 299 -38.33 -16.69 -9.52
N LEU A 300 -39.54 -16.91 -10.01
CA LEU A 300 -40.51 -15.87 -10.39
C LEU A 300 -41.77 -16.02 -9.54
N SER A 301 -42.10 -15.04 -8.72
CA SER A 301 -43.35 -15.02 -7.94
C SER A 301 -44.26 -13.91 -8.45
N ALA A 302 -45.56 -14.17 -8.62
CA ALA A 302 -46.57 -13.15 -8.96
C ALA A 302 -47.99 -13.59 -8.57
N ASP A 303 -48.95 -12.66 -8.57
CA ASP A 303 -50.36 -12.94 -8.27
C ASP A 303 -51.07 -13.61 -9.47
N ARG A 304 -50.72 -13.17 -10.69
CA ARG A 304 -51.17 -13.75 -11.96
C ARG A 304 -50.01 -13.93 -12.91
N VAL A 305 -49.97 -15.09 -13.57
CA VAL A 305 -48.97 -15.43 -14.59
C VAL A 305 -49.67 -15.94 -15.85
N VAL A 306 -49.22 -15.48 -17.01
CA VAL A 306 -49.64 -15.99 -18.33
C VAL A 306 -48.41 -16.53 -19.04
N ILE A 307 -48.45 -17.80 -19.43
CA ILE A 307 -47.35 -18.48 -20.09
C ILE A 307 -47.77 -18.82 -21.51
N TRP A 308 -46.99 -18.39 -22.50
CA TRP A 308 -47.10 -18.84 -23.89
C TRP A 308 -45.99 -19.85 -24.16
N THR A 309 -46.37 -21.06 -24.56
CA THR A 309 -45.42 -22.14 -24.88
C THR A 309 -45.94 -23.00 -26.02
N GLN A 310 -45.05 -23.64 -26.79
CA GLN A 310 -45.45 -24.66 -27.76
C GLN A 310 -45.62 -26.00 -27.04
N SER A 311 -46.80 -26.61 -27.19
CA SER A 311 -47.14 -27.93 -26.63
C SER A 311 -47.51 -28.87 -27.77
N ASP A 312 -47.15 -30.15 -27.62
CA ASP A 312 -47.80 -31.24 -28.34
C ASP A 312 -49.18 -31.45 -27.66
N ASP A 313 -50.24 -31.66 -28.45
CA ASP A 313 -51.64 -31.30 -28.10
C ASP A 313 -52.32 -32.08 -26.95
N ASP A 314 -51.62 -32.98 -26.22
CA ASP A 314 -52.29 -33.95 -25.33
C ASP A 314 -51.70 -34.11 -23.92
N GLN A 315 -50.86 -33.18 -23.44
CA GLN A 315 -50.29 -33.23 -22.07
C GLN A 315 -51.00 -32.26 -21.11
N PRO A 316 -51.56 -32.73 -19.97
CA PRO A 316 -52.06 -31.85 -18.91
C PRO A 316 -50.91 -31.04 -18.29
N VAL A 317 -51.17 -29.77 -17.95
CA VAL A 317 -50.17 -28.91 -17.29
C VAL A 317 -49.97 -29.42 -15.86
N THR A 318 -48.96 -30.25 -15.65
CA THR A 318 -48.54 -30.72 -14.33
C THR A 318 -47.71 -29.66 -13.61
N SER A 319 -47.47 -29.84 -12.31
CA SER A 319 -46.62 -28.94 -11.50
C SER A 319 -45.15 -28.90 -11.95
N GLN A 320 -44.74 -29.76 -12.88
CA GLN A 320 -43.38 -29.81 -13.41
C GLN A 320 -43.37 -30.10 -14.93
N LEU A 321 -42.85 -29.16 -15.71
CA LEU A 321 -42.71 -29.26 -17.16
C LEU A 321 -41.23 -29.31 -17.54
N ILE A 322 -40.83 -30.30 -18.35
CA ILE A 322 -39.48 -30.40 -18.92
C ILE A 322 -39.59 -30.23 -20.43
N GLN A 323 -38.88 -29.25 -20.98
CA GLN A 323 -38.90 -28.96 -22.41
C GLN A 323 -37.53 -28.57 -22.94
N ALA A 324 -37.31 -28.72 -24.24
CA ALA A 324 -36.09 -28.23 -24.88
C ALA A 324 -35.95 -26.71 -24.68
N ALA A 325 -34.76 -26.23 -24.32
CA ALA A 325 -34.50 -24.82 -24.03
C ALA A 325 -34.77 -23.88 -25.23
N LYS A 326 -34.75 -24.43 -26.45
CA LYS A 326 -35.06 -23.69 -27.70
C LYS A 326 -36.57 -23.51 -27.95
N ARG A 327 -37.45 -24.26 -27.27
CA ARG A 327 -38.91 -24.08 -27.43
C ARG A 327 -39.33 -22.69 -26.91
N PRO A 328 -40.19 -21.95 -27.64
CA PRO A 328 -40.72 -20.66 -27.19
C PRO A 328 -41.34 -20.79 -25.79
N PHE A 329 -41.03 -19.85 -24.92
CA PHE A 329 -41.58 -19.83 -23.57
C PHE A 329 -41.52 -18.40 -23.04
N GLN A 330 -42.66 -17.73 -23.10
CA GLN A 330 -42.83 -16.37 -22.63
C GLN A 330 -43.72 -16.36 -21.40
N VAL A 331 -43.33 -15.55 -20.41
CA VAL A 331 -44.02 -15.45 -19.12
C VAL A 331 -44.37 -14.00 -18.90
N TYR A 332 -45.65 -13.66 -18.97
CA TYR A 332 -46.18 -12.39 -18.49
C TYR A 332 -46.62 -12.54 -17.03
N MET A 333 -46.29 -11.57 -16.21
CA MET A 333 -46.54 -11.56 -14.78
C MET A 333 -47.19 -10.24 -14.41
N GLU A 334 -48.20 -10.30 -13.55
CA GLU A 334 -48.92 -9.13 -13.05
C GLU A 334 -49.25 -9.28 -11.56
N GLY A 335 -49.01 -8.22 -10.80
CA GLY A 335 -49.29 -8.15 -9.36
C GLY A 335 -48.18 -8.75 -8.49
N ASN A 336 -47.63 -7.92 -7.58
CA ASN A 336 -46.66 -8.29 -6.55
C ASN A 336 -45.53 -9.19 -7.04
N ILE A 337 -44.89 -8.80 -8.14
CA ILE A 337 -43.88 -9.62 -8.82
C ILE A 337 -42.59 -9.58 -8.02
N GLU A 338 -42.02 -10.75 -7.73
CA GLU A 338 -40.68 -10.88 -7.15
C GLU A 338 -39.87 -11.88 -7.98
N LEU A 339 -38.80 -11.41 -8.60
CA LEU A 339 -37.87 -12.20 -9.38
C LEU A 339 -36.56 -12.33 -8.60
N ARG A 340 -36.16 -13.57 -8.33
CA ARG A 340 -34.91 -13.89 -7.63
C ARG A 340 -33.97 -14.65 -8.54
N SER A 341 -32.75 -14.16 -8.68
CA SER A 341 -31.70 -14.83 -9.46
C SER A 341 -30.31 -14.40 -8.97
N GLY A 342 -29.44 -15.36 -8.70
CA GLY A 342 -28.03 -15.11 -8.33
C GLY A 342 -27.83 -14.23 -7.08
N GLY A 343 -28.77 -14.24 -6.13
CA GLY A 343 -28.72 -13.42 -4.91
C GLY A 343 -29.30 -12.01 -5.03
N ASN A 344 -29.76 -11.60 -6.23
CA ASN A 344 -30.45 -10.33 -6.46
C ASN A 344 -31.97 -10.53 -6.43
N VAL A 345 -32.69 -9.52 -5.93
CA VAL A 345 -34.15 -9.50 -5.87
C VAL A 345 -34.67 -8.30 -6.65
N ILE A 346 -35.49 -8.57 -7.66
CA ILE A 346 -36.17 -7.56 -8.47
C ILE A 346 -37.66 -7.62 -8.15
N ARG A 347 -38.25 -6.47 -7.82
CA ARG A 347 -39.70 -6.31 -7.66
C ARG A 347 -40.26 -5.48 -8.79
N ALA A 348 -41.44 -5.82 -9.31
CA ALA A 348 -42.07 -5.07 -10.41
C ALA A 348 -43.61 -5.13 -10.31
N ARG A 349 -44.31 -4.22 -10.99
CA ARG A 349 -45.79 -4.28 -11.10
C ARG A 349 -46.27 -5.17 -12.24
N ARG A 350 -45.58 -5.07 -13.38
CA ARG A 350 -45.80 -5.89 -14.59
C ARG A 350 -44.45 -6.32 -15.14
N ALA A 351 -44.34 -7.57 -15.57
CA ALA A 351 -43.13 -8.04 -16.22
C ALA A 351 -43.45 -9.04 -17.32
N LEU A 352 -42.69 -8.98 -18.40
CA LEU A 352 -42.69 -9.96 -19.48
C LEU A 352 -41.29 -10.56 -19.55
N TYR A 353 -41.15 -11.87 -19.52
CA TYR A 353 -39.87 -12.57 -19.63
C TYR A 353 -39.94 -13.63 -20.73
N ASP A 354 -39.05 -13.50 -21.72
CA ASP A 354 -38.86 -14.51 -22.76
C ASP A 354 -37.65 -15.38 -22.39
N ALA A 355 -37.94 -16.62 -22.00
CA ALA A 355 -36.92 -17.56 -21.55
C ALA A 355 -36.11 -18.19 -22.69
N ARG A 356 -36.54 -18.05 -23.96
CA ARG A 356 -35.79 -18.51 -25.14
C ARG A 356 -34.71 -17.50 -25.51
N GLU A 357 -35.10 -16.24 -25.66
CA GLU A 357 -34.20 -15.14 -26.08
C GLU A 357 -33.47 -14.47 -24.90
N HIS A 358 -33.80 -14.86 -23.66
CA HIS A 358 -33.36 -14.20 -22.42
C HIS A 358 -33.69 -12.70 -22.38
N ARG A 359 -34.78 -12.30 -23.04
CA ARG A 359 -35.28 -10.92 -23.06
C ARG A 359 -36.27 -10.71 -21.93
N GLY A 360 -36.34 -9.48 -21.44
CA GLY A 360 -37.26 -9.13 -20.37
C GLY A 360 -37.70 -7.68 -20.46
N LEU A 361 -38.92 -7.41 -20.04
CA LEU A 361 -39.43 -6.07 -19.85
C LEU A 361 -40.08 -6.02 -18.48
N MET A 362 -39.65 -5.09 -17.64
CA MET A 362 -40.17 -4.90 -16.29
C MET A 362 -40.62 -3.46 -16.16
N LEU A 363 -41.84 -3.25 -15.68
CA LEU A 363 -42.42 -1.93 -15.45
C LEU A 363 -42.51 -1.67 -13.95
N ASP A 364 -42.12 -0.45 -13.56
CA ASP A 364 -41.96 -0.01 -12.17
C ASP A 364 -41.09 -0.97 -11.37
N ALA A 365 -39.88 -1.22 -11.88
CA ALA A 365 -38.97 -2.17 -11.29
C ALA A 365 -38.16 -1.53 -10.15
N ASP A 366 -38.04 -2.24 -9.03
CA ASP A 366 -37.20 -1.91 -7.88
C ASP A 366 -36.24 -3.08 -7.63
N LEU A 367 -34.96 -2.86 -7.90
CA LEU A 367 -33.87 -3.81 -7.77
C LEU A 367 -33.07 -3.49 -6.51
N LEU A 368 -32.92 -4.49 -5.64
CA LEU A 368 -32.00 -4.44 -4.52
C LEU A 368 -30.80 -5.36 -4.81
N ALA A 369 -29.66 -4.75 -5.16
CA ALA A 369 -28.45 -5.46 -5.54
C ALA A 369 -27.46 -5.55 -4.36
N LYS A 370 -27.01 -6.77 -4.03
CA LYS A 370 -25.91 -6.98 -3.08
C LYS A 370 -24.59 -6.98 -3.84
N LEU A 371 -23.81 -5.91 -3.70
CA LEU A 371 -22.49 -5.80 -4.35
C LEU A 371 -21.46 -6.68 -3.61
N PRO A 372 -20.60 -7.46 -4.30
CA PRO A 372 -19.50 -8.20 -3.68
C PRO A 372 -18.56 -7.26 -2.93
N GLY A 373 -18.31 -7.48 -1.64
CA GLY A 373 -17.50 -6.57 -0.81
C GLY A 373 -18.25 -5.32 -0.31
N GLY A 374 -19.36 -4.94 -0.94
CA GLY A 374 -20.26 -3.88 -0.51
C GLY A 374 -20.99 -4.25 0.79
N ARG A 375 -20.85 -3.41 1.82
CA ARG A 375 -21.47 -3.67 3.14
C ARG A 375 -22.94 -3.23 3.25
N VAL A 376 -23.49 -2.52 2.25
CA VAL A 376 -24.88 -2.05 2.13
C VAL A 376 -25.40 -2.33 0.71
N PRO A 377 -26.64 -2.81 0.53
CA PRO A 377 -27.18 -3.06 -0.80
C PRO A 377 -27.43 -1.77 -1.58
N LEU A 378 -27.17 -1.79 -2.88
CA LEU A 378 -27.52 -0.72 -3.81
C LEU A 378 -28.97 -0.87 -4.23
N ARG A 379 -29.81 0.16 -4.00
CA ARG A 379 -31.19 0.19 -4.48
C ARG A 379 -31.25 0.94 -5.80
N ILE A 380 -31.87 0.32 -6.79
CA ILE A 380 -32.07 0.86 -8.14
C ILE A 380 -33.56 0.78 -8.46
N ARG A 381 -34.21 1.90 -8.71
CA ARG A 381 -35.60 1.93 -9.18
C ARG A 381 -35.65 2.50 -10.58
N ALA A 382 -36.48 1.93 -11.44
CA ALA A 382 -36.69 2.44 -12.79
C ALA A 382 -38.14 2.29 -13.21
N GLU A 383 -38.62 3.26 -13.99
CA GLU A 383 -39.97 3.19 -14.59
C GLU A 383 -40.08 2.00 -15.55
N LYS A 384 -39.01 1.75 -16.32
CA LYS A 384 -38.95 0.67 -17.29
C LYS A 384 -37.55 0.08 -17.34
N ILE A 385 -37.42 -1.22 -17.13
CA ILE A 385 -36.18 -1.97 -17.37
C ILE A 385 -36.41 -2.94 -18.53
N ARG A 386 -35.67 -2.75 -19.62
CA ARG A 386 -35.62 -3.67 -20.76
C ARG A 386 -34.31 -4.46 -20.72
N LYS A 387 -34.42 -5.78 -20.69
CA LYS A 387 -33.32 -6.71 -20.92
C LYS A 387 -33.36 -7.13 -22.40
N GLU A 388 -32.34 -6.74 -23.15
CA GLU A 388 -32.29 -6.94 -24.61
C GLU A 388 -31.60 -8.26 -25.01
N GLY A 389 -30.84 -8.85 -24.09
CA GLY A 389 -30.19 -10.16 -24.23
C GLY A 389 -29.62 -10.66 -22.90
N LYS A 390 -28.78 -11.71 -22.91
CA LYS A 390 -28.27 -12.35 -21.67
C LYS A 390 -27.52 -11.38 -20.74
N HIS A 391 -26.87 -10.35 -21.29
CA HIS A 391 -26.02 -9.40 -20.54
C HIS A 391 -26.19 -7.93 -20.95
N SER A 392 -27.32 -7.57 -21.59
CA SER A 392 -27.64 -6.19 -21.97
C SER A 392 -28.91 -5.74 -21.27
N PHE A 393 -28.84 -4.59 -20.59
CA PHE A 393 -29.96 -3.97 -19.90
C PHE A 393 -30.03 -2.49 -20.24
N HIS A 394 -31.25 -1.98 -20.38
CA HIS A 394 -31.57 -0.58 -20.54
C HIS A 394 -32.65 -0.22 -19.53
N ALA A 395 -32.35 0.70 -18.61
CA ALA A 395 -33.31 1.26 -17.69
C ALA A 395 -33.65 2.71 -18.12
N HIS A 396 -34.94 3.02 -18.15
CA HIS A 396 -35.47 4.35 -18.44
C HIS A 396 -36.04 4.97 -17.17
N ASN A 397 -35.77 6.27 -16.97
CA ASN A 397 -36.08 7.03 -15.76
C ASN A 397 -35.70 6.25 -14.50
N ALA A 398 -34.40 6.00 -14.38
CA ALA A 398 -33.85 5.20 -13.30
C ALA A 398 -33.19 6.09 -12.24
N TRP A 399 -33.23 5.66 -11.00
CA TRP A 399 -32.39 6.24 -9.95
C TRP A 399 -31.72 5.16 -9.12
N ALA A 400 -30.54 5.50 -8.61
CA ALA A 400 -29.76 4.63 -7.74
C ALA A 400 -29.40 5.36 -6.43
N SER A 401 -29.42 4.61 -5.32
CA SER A 401 -29.00 5.10 -4.00
C SER A 401 -28.51 3.96 -3.13
N THR A 402 -27.51 4.23 -2.27
CA THR A 402 -27.15 3.30 -1.17
C THR A 402 -27.82 3.68 0.16
N SER A 403 -28.74 4.65 0.12
CA SER A 403 -29.54 5.05 1.28
C SER A 403 -30.36 3.85 1.79
N PRO A 404 -30.34 3.58 3.10
CA PRO A 404 -31.13 2.51 3.71
C PRO A 404 -32.60 2.90 3.92
N PHE A 405 -32.99 4.14 3.65
CA PHE A 405 -34.34 4.65 3.91
C PHE A 405 -35.31 4.38 2.75
N GLY A 406 -36.62 4.35 3.07
CA GLY A 406 -37.68 4.12 2.08
C GLY A 406 -37.74 5.22 1.01
N VAL A 407 -37.58 6.48 1.43
CA VAL A 407 -37.28 7.63 0.57
C VAL A 407 -35.80 7.94 0.75
N PRO A 408 -34.98 7.83 -0.30
CA PRO A 408 -33.54 7.99 -0.17
C PRO A 408 -33.18 9.46 0.08
N GLY A 409 -32.31 9.75 1.05
CA GLY A 409 -31.85 11.11 1.32
C GLY A 409 -30.96 11.70 0.22
N TYR A 410 -30.39 10.84 -0.63
CA TYR A 410 -29.77 11.23 -1.89
C TYR A 410 -30.02 10.16 -2.94
N ARG A 411 -30.09 10.57 -4.21
CA ARG A 411 -30.20 9.65 -5.34
C ARG A 411 -29.56 10.24 -6.58
N LEU A 412 -28.92 9.38 -7.36
CA LEU A 412 -28.51 9.72 -8.72
C LEU A 412 -29.63 9.29 -9.65
N GLU A 413 -30.37 10.25 -10.18
CA GLU A 413 -31.36 10.05 -11.24
C GLU A 413 -30.66 10.08 -12.59
N ALA A 414 -31.09 9.24 -13.52
CA ALA A 414 -30.64 9.20 -14.89
C ALA A 414 -31.83 8.88 -15.79
N ARG A 415 -31.94 9.59 -16.93
CA ARG A 415 -33.02 9.34 -17.89
C ARG A 415 -32.85 7.98 -18.56
N ASP A 416 -31.62 7.66 -18.95
CA ASP A 416 -31.30 6.41 -19.63
C ASP A 416 -30.03 5.81 -19.04
N VAL A 417 -30.12 4.57 -18.58
CA VAL A 417 -28.99 3.79 -18.06
C VAL A 417 -28.86 2.52 -18.89
N PHE A 418 -27.71 2.34 -19.52
CA PHE A 418 -27.35 1.19 -20.33
C PHE A 418 -26.29 0.39 -19.60
N LEU A 419 -26.53 -0.90 -19.42
CA LEU A 419 -25.53 -1.86 -18.97
C LEU A 419 -25.26 -2.83 -20.10
N ASN A 420 -24.07 -2.75 -20.68
CA ASN A 420 -23.65 -3.58 -21.81
C ASN A 420 -22.33 -4.27 -21.50
N ARG A 421 -22.09 -5.44 -22.10
CA ARG A 421 -20.75 -6.02 -22.12
C ARG A 421 -19.93 -5.37 -23.22
N ARG A 422 -18.90 -4.61 -22.84
CA ARG A 422 -17.92 -4.08 -23.80
C ARG A 422 -16.74 -5.02 -23.87
N SER A 423 -16.34 -5.38 -25.08
CA SER A 423 -15.05 -6.02 -25.29
C SER A 423 -13.98 -4.96 -25.16
N LEU A 424 -13.22 -5.02 -24.07
CA LEU A 424 -12.06 -4.18 -23.92
C LEU A 424 -11.01 -4.61 -24.95
N PRO A 425 -10.29 -3.66 -25.57
CA PRO A 425 -9.06 -3.97 -26.27
C PRO A 425 -8.18 -4.85 -25.37
N ARG A 426 -7.46 -5.82 -25.97
CA ARG A 426 -6.77 -6.88 -25.23
C ARG A 426 -5.72 -6.39 -24.20
N TRP A 427 -5.35 -5.11 -24.24
CA TRP A 427 -4.43 -4.43 -23.32
C TRP A 427 -5.12 -3.84 -22.06
N LEU A 428 -6.46 -3.79 -22.01
CA LEU A 428 -7.30 -3.36 -20.88
C LEU A 428 -8.04 -4.53 -20.19
N ALA A 429 -8.11 -5.71 -20.80
CA ALA A 429 -9.00 -6.83 -20.38
C ALA A 429 -8.39 -7.86 -19.41
N THR A 430 -7.21 -7.60 -18.84
CA THR A 430 -6.52 -8.55 -17.94
C THR A 430 -6.86 -8.26 -16.48
N ARG A 431 -7.74 -9.08 -15.90
CA ARG A 431 -7.93 -9.15 -14.44
C ARG A 431 -6.80 -9.96 -13.78
N ALA A 432 -6.50 -9.64 -12.52
CA ALA A 432 -5.48 -10.28 -11.69
C ALA A 432 -5.68 -11.80 -11.43
N ASP A 433 -6.83 -12.38 -11.79
CA ASP A 433 -7.10 -13.82 -11.65
C ASP A 433 -6.58 -14.66 -12.83
N GLY A 434 -5.83 -14.06 -13.77
CA GLY A 434 -5.26 -14.74 -14.94
C GLY A 434 -6.32 -15.19 -15.96
N ARG A 435 -7.59 -14.81 -15.76
CA ARG A 435 -8.68 -15.08 -16.70
C ARG A 435 -8.89 -13.83 -17.55
N SER A 436 -8.71 -13.94 -18.86
CA SER A 436 -9.13 -12.90 -19.79
C SER A 436 -10.66 -12.79 -19.75
N ALA A 437 -11.19 -11.88 -18.94
CA ALA A 437 -12.55 -11.39 -19.14
C ALA A 437 -12.51 -10.46 -20.36
N ASN A 438 -12.54 -11.04 -21.57
CA ASN A 438 -12.64 -10.29 -22.84
C ASN A 438 -13.88 -9.38 -22.93
N GLN A 439 -14.74 -9.38 -21.91
CA GLN A 439 -15.94 -8.58 -21.81
C GLN A 439 -16.13 -8.10 -20.37
N VAL A 440 -16.06 -6.79 -20.16
CA VAL A 440 -16.37 -6.14 -18.89
C VAL A 440 -17.77 -5.54 -18.97
N ALA A 441 -18.53 -5.67 -17.89
CA ALA A 441 -19.82 -5.01 -17.76
C ALA A 441 -19.57 -3.50 -17.68
N TRP A 442 -20.20 -2.73 -18.55
CA TRP A 442 -19.98 -1.30 -18.69
C TRP A 442 -21.32 -0.57 -18.50
N ILE A 443 -21.36 0.34 -17.53
CA ILE A 443 -22.53 1.19 -17.29
C ILE A 443 -22.31 2.49 -18.05
N HIS A 444 -23.33 2.95 -18.73
CA HIS A 444 -23.40 4.25 -19.38
C HIS A 444 -24.74 4.88 -19.04
N SER A 445 -24.74 6.12 -18.56
CA SER A 445 -25.92 6.79 -18.06
C SER A 445 -25.98 8.22 -18.57
N GLN A 446 -27.18 8.68 -18.94
CA GLN A 446 -27.40 9.96 -19.60
C GLN A 446 -28.36 10.85 -18.82
N ASN A 447 -28.14 12.16 -18.91
CA ASN A 447 -28.92 13.20 -18.22
C ASN A 447 -29.00 12.92 -16.72
N ASN A 448 -27.84 12.73 -16.10
CA ASN A 448 -27.75 12.36 -14.71
C ASN A 448 -27.96 13.59 -13.83
N ARG A 449 -28.75 13.46 -12.77
CA ARG A 449 -29.00 14.48 -11.76
C ARG A 449 -28.71 13.88 -10.41
N LEU A 450 -27.83 14.52 -9.64
CA LEU A 450 -27.67 14.18 -8.22
C LEU A 450 -28.69 15.00 -7.44
N LEU A 451 -29.63 14.32 -6.78
CA LEU A 451 -30.61 14.94 -5.89
C LEU A 451 -30.25 14.66 -4.44
N LEU A 452 -30.42 15.68 -3.60
CA LEU A 452 -30.40 15.57 -2.14
C LEU A 452 -31.82 15.87 -1.64
N GLY A 453 -32.49 14.84 -1.15
CA GLY A 453 -33.95 14.82 -1.05
C GLY A 453 -34.57 15.01 -2.44
N GLU A 454 -35.30 16.12 -2.63
CA GLU A 454 -35.90 16.53 -3.91
C GLU A 454 -35.15 17.69 -4.59
N THR A 455 -34.07 18.19 -3.96
CA THR A 455 -33.31 19.33 -4.50
C THR A 455 -32.23 18.83 -5.45
N PRO A 456 -32.22 19.22 -6.73
CA PRO A 456 -31.13 18.88 -7.64
C PRO A 456 -29.88 19.70 -7.30
N LEU A 457 -28.76 19.02 -7.01
CA LEU A 457 -27.48 19.65 -6.67
C LEU A 457 -26.58 19.83 -7.89
N PHE A 458 -26.46 18.80 -8.72
CA PHE A 458 -25.57 18.82 -9.88
C PHE A 458 -26.11 17.98 -11.04
N PHE A 459 -25.75 18.38 -12.25
CA PHE A 459 -26.13 17.73 -13.50
C PHE A 459 -24.90 17.25 -14.26
N LEU A 460 -24.92 15.98 -14.67
CA LEU A 460 -23.89 15.36 -15.51
C LEU A 460 -24.53 14.86 -16.81
N PRO A 461 -24.16 15.38 -17.99
CA PRO A 461 -24.80 15.00 -19.25
C PRO A 461 -24.60 13.51 -19.56
N ASN A 462 -23.41 12.97 -19.34
CA ASN A 462 -23.11 11.54 -19.49
C ASN A 462 -22.18 11.08 -18.35
N LEU A 463 -22.40 9.86 -17.85
CA LEU A 463 -21.54 9.18 -16.87
C LEU A 463 -21.35 7.74 -17.34
N ALA A 464 -20.11 7.29 -17.49
CA ALA A 464 -19.79 5.98 -18.03
C ALA A 464 -18.59 5.35 -17.32
N GLY A 465 -18.64 4.04 -17.08
CA GLY A 465 -17.53 3.33 -16.45
C GLY A 465 -17.76 1.82 -16.34
N PRO A 466 -16.74 1.06 -15.93
CA PRO A 466 -16.88 -0.35 -15.63
C PRO A 466 -17.84 -0.55 -14.45
N ALA A 467 -18.71 -1.55 -14.56
CA ALA A 467 -19.63 -1.98 -13.52
C ALA A 467 -18.91 -2.90 -12.52
N ASP A 468 -17.81 -2.41 -11.95
CA ASP A 468 -17.08 -3.12 -10.89
C ASP A 468 -17.71 -2.82 -9.51
N PRO A 469 -17.46 -3.66 -8.48
CA PRO A 469 -17.95 -3.46 -7.12
C PRO A 469 -17.56 -2.11 -6.50
N ASP A 470 -16.45 -1.52 -6.97
CA ASP A 470 -15.90 -0.25 -6.52
C ASP A 470 -16.41 0.90 -7.41
N LEU A 471 -17.74 1.08 -7.46
CA LEU A 471 -18.40 2.11 -8.24
C LEU A 471 -18.03 3.50 -7.70
N ASN A 472 -16.87 4.02 -8.12
CA ASN A 472 -16.31 5.27 -7.66
C ASN A 472 -16.97 6.44 -8.38
N PHE A 473 -17.85 7.16 -7.68
CA PHE A 473 -18.35 8.45 -8.14
C PHE A 473 -17.17 9.39 -8.45
N PRO A 474 -17.19 10.13 -9.58
CA PRO A 474 -16.10 11.04 -9.92
C PRO A 474 -15.82 12.06 -8.83
N LEU A 475 -16.87 12.65 -8.23
CA LEU A 475 -16.72 13.56 -7.11
C LEU A 475 -16.69 12.77 -5.80
N GLN A 476 -15.54 12.78 -5.12
CA GLN A 476 -15.31 12.04 -3.89
C GLN A 476 -15.63 12.87 -2.64
N ARG A 477 -15.35 14.18 -2.65
CA ARG A 477 -15.55 15.06 -1.48
C ARG A 477 -15.77 16.50 -1.89
N VAL A 478 -16.67 17.19 -1.17
CA VAL A 478 -16.84 18.65 -1.19
C VAL A 478 -16.72 19.16 0.24
N LYS A 479 -15.89 20.16 0.46
CA LYS A 479 -15.66 20.76 1.77
C LYS A 479 -15.81 22.29 1.68
N PHE A 480 -16.60 22.85 2.59
CA PHE A 480 -16.79 24.29 2.72
C PHE A 480 -16.11 24.79 4.00
N GLN A 481 -15.31 25.83 3.88
CA GLN A 481 -14.67 26.49 5.03
C GLN A 481 -14.81 28.00 4.88
N GLN A 482 -14.82 28.70 6.01
CA GLN A 482 -14.73 30.15 6.08
C GLN A 482 -13.72 30.49 7.17
N ASP A 483 -12.70 31.27 6.84
CA ASP A 483 -11.83 31.91 7.83
C ASP A 483 -11.40 33.29 7.31
N ASN A 484 -10.64 34.03 8.12
CA ASN A 484 -10.16 35.37 7.81
C ASN A 484 -8.82 35.41 7.07
N VAL A 485 -8.25 34.26 6.69
CA VAL A 485 -6.97 34.16 5.96
C VAL A 485 -7.19 33.77 4.51
N PHE A 486 -8.04 32.78 4.28
CA PHE A 486 -8.39 32.25 2.96
C PHE A 486 -9.78 32.71 2.48
N GLY A 487 -10.59 33.29 3.38
CA GLY A 487 -11.96 33.68 3.09
C GLY A 487 -12.89 32.47 2.98
N PHE A 488 -13.88 32.55 2.10
CA PHE A 488 -14.75 31.41 1.77
C PHE A 488 -14.01 30.42 0.87
N GLN A 489 -14.05 29.15 1.23
CA GLN A 489 -13.28 28.09 0.60
C GLN A 489 -14.21 27.00 0.12
N VAL A 490 -14.08 26.64 -1.15
CA VAL A 490 -14.74 25.47 -1.74
C VAL A 490 -13.65 24.52 -2.18
N LYS A 491 -13.53 23.38 -1.51
CA LYS A 491 -12.52 22.36 -1.83
C LYS A 491 -13.19 21.12 -2.40
N THR A 492 -12.75 20.67 -3.56
CA THR A 492 -13.34 19.50 -4.23
C THR A 492 -12.27 18.48 -4.59
N THR A 493 -12.57 17.20 -4.34
CA THR A 493 -11.69 16.08 -4.67
C THR A 493 -12.39 15.15 -5.65
N TRP A 494 -11.72 14.85 -6.76
CA TRP A 494 -12.25 14.04 -7.85
C TRP A 494 -11.37 12.83 -8.11
N ASN A 495 -11.97 11.68 -8.43
CA ASN A 495 -11.25 10.53 -8.96
C ASN A 495 -11.01 10.74 -10.46
N LEU A 496 -9.75 10.83 -10.89
CA LEU A 496 -9.41 11.13 -12.28
C LEU A 496 -9.69 9.98 -13.24
N PHE A 497 -9.56 8.72 -12.80
CA PHE A 497 -9.95 7.56 -13.61
C PHE A 497 -11.45 7.63 -13.96
N SER A 498 -12.30 7.84 -12.96
CA SER A 498 -13.75 8.00 -13.16
C SER A 498 -14.10 9.25 -13.96
N LEU A 499 -13.44 10.40 -13.70
CA LEU A 499 -13.72 11.67 -14.37
C LEU A 499 -13.37 11.62 -15.86
N LEU A 500 -12.21 11.05 -16.20
CA LEU A 500 -11.72 10.93 -17.57
C LEU A 500 -12.22 9.66 -18.28
N SER A 501 -13.02 8.84 -17.60
CA SER A 501 -13.49 7.53 -18.10
C SER A 501 -12.34 6.60 -18.52
N ILE A 502 -11.21 6.67 -17.81
CA ILE A 502 -10.07 5.78 -17.97
C ILE A 502 -10.26 4.60 -17.02
N GLU A 503 -10.02 3.38 -17.49
CA GLU A 503 -10.13 2.19 -16.63
C GLU A 503 -9.06 2.24 -15.53
N PRO A 504 -9.44 2.06 -14.25
CA PRO A 504 -8.50 2.13 -13.15
C PRO A 504 -7.47 1.00 -13.25
N THR A 505 -6.21 1.33 -12.99
CA THR A 505 -5.14 0.34 -12.86
C THR A 505 -5.13 -0.19 -11.43
N GLU A 506 -5.13 -1.51 -11.26
CA GLU A 506 -5.03 -2.12 -9.94
C GLU A 506 -3.76 -1.65 -9.21
N GLY A 507 -3.92 -1.30 -7.94
CA GLY A 507 -2.84 -0.74 -7.13
C GLY A 507 -2.52 0.72 -7.41
N VAL A 508 -3.23 1.42 -8.31
CA VAL A 508 -3.03 2.85 -8.60
C VAL A 508 -4.28 3.67 -8.29
N ASP A 509 -4.13 4.73 -7.50
CA ASP A 509 -5.16 5.74 -7.25
C ASP A 509 -4.70 7.09 -7.77
N TRP A 510 -5.58 7.79 -8.49
CA TRP A 510 -5.30 9.07 -9.11
C TRP A 510 -6.44 10.05 -8.87
N SER A 511 -6.11 11.19 -8.27
CA SER A 511 -7.05 12.20 -7.80
C SER A 511 -6.73 13.58 -8.35
N LEU A 512 -7.77 14.38 -8.57
CA LEU A 512 -7.72 15.80 -8.92
C LEU A 512 -8.32 16.61 -7.77
N HIS A 513 -7.63 17.65 -7.38
CA HIS A 513 -8.08 18.66 -6.43
C HIS A 513 -8.38 19.94 -7.19
N ALA A 514 -9.57 20.49 -7.00
CA ALA A 514 -9.99 21.75 -7.57
C ALA A 514 -10.60 22.59 -6.45
N ASP A 515 -9.82 23.54 -5.96
CA ASP A 515 -10.11 24.33 -4.78
C ASP A 515 -10.21 25.81 -5.18
N TYR A 516 -11.08 26.54 -4.49
CA TYR A 516 -11.23 27.97 -4.67
C TYR A 516 -11.29 28.65 -3.31
N PHE A 517 -10.48 29.69 -3.14
CA PHE A 517 -10.38 30.51 -1.95
C PHE A 517 -10.76 31.95 -2.33
N THR A 518 -11.74 32.58 -1.68
CA THR A 518 -12.15 33.93 -2.08
C THR A 518 -11.02 34.94 -1.90
N ASP A 519 -10.17 34.77 -0.89
CA ASP A 519 -9.16 35.79 -0.58
C ASP A 519 -7.79 35.46 -1.17
N ARG A 520 -7.59 34.22 -1.66
CA ARG A 520 -6.34 33.78 -2.31
C ARG A 520 -6.47 33.50 -3.80
N GLY A 521 -7.56 32.93 -4.27
CA GLY A 521 -7.76 32.53 -5.67
C GLY A 521 -7.93 31.02 -5.89
N PRO A 522 -7.86 30.55 -7.14
CA PRO A 522 -8.02 29.13 -7.48
C PRO A 522 -6.74 28.32 -7.24
N LEU A 523 -6.91 27.07 -6.83
CA LEU A 523 -5.87 26.05 -6.72
C LEU A 523 -6.31 24.81 -7.50
N VAL A 524 -5.41 24.25 -8.30
CA VAL A 524 -5.59 22.96 -8.98
C VAL A 524 -4.42 22.06 -8.63
N GLY A 525 -4.73 20.82 -8.24
CA GLY A 525 -3.70 19.84 -7.90
C GLY A 525 -4.06 18.43 -8.34
N SER A 526 -3.07 17.56 -8.39
CA SER A 526 -3.20 16.15 -8.75
C SER A 526 -2.40 15.30 -7.77
N GLY A 527 -3.02 14.25 -7.24
CA GLY A 527 -2.38 13.28 -6.34
C GLY A 527 -2.42 11.88 -6.94
N LEU A 528 -1.27 11.20 -7.00
CA LEU A 528 -1.13 9.81 -7.46
C LEU A 528 -0.61 8.97 -6.30
N THR A 529 -1.16 7.78 -6.09
CA THR A 529 -0.61 6.75 -5.20
C THR A 529 -0.53 5.45 -5.98
N TYR A 530 0.56 4.70 -5.83
CA TYR A 530 0.72 3.43 -6.53
C TYR A 530 1.41 2.38 -5.66
N GLU A 531 0.96 1.13 -5.81
CA GLU A 531 1.55 -0.09 -5.24
C GLU A 531 1.47 -1.16 -6.34
N LEU A 532 2.63 -1.52 -6.90
CA LEU A 532 2.76 -2.31 -8.12
C LEU A 532 3.79 -3.43 -7.93
N GLU A 533 3.67 -4.47 -8.75
CA GLU A 533 4.69 -5.51 -8.88
C GLU A 533 5.54 -5.23 -10.14
N GLY A 534 6.62 -4.49 -9.94
CA GLY A 534 7.58 -4.07 -10.95
C GLY A 534 7.21 -2.78 -11.68
N LEU A 535 8.21 -1.98 -12.04
CA LEU A 535 8.06 -0.71 -12.76
C LEU A 535 9.20 -0.55 -13.78
N LEU A 536 8.92 0.06 -14.94
CA LEU A 536 9.88 0.26 -16.04
C LEU A 536 10.58 -1.03 -16.55
N GLY A 537 10.09 -2.21 -16.16
CA GLY A 537 10.69 -3.49 -16.51
C GLY A 537 11.69 -4.04 -15.51
N MET A 538 11.92 -3.32 -14.42
CA MET A 538 12.59 -3.83 -13.25
C MET A 538 11.57 -4.61 -12.39
N PRO A 539 11.86 -5.87 -12.03
CA PRO A 539 10.98 -6.68 -11.19
C PRO A 539 11.01 -6.22 -9.73
N GLY A 540 10.11 -6.74 -8.89
CA GLY A 540 10.11 -6.47 -7.45
C GLY A 540 9.04 -5.48 -7.01
N GLN A 541 8.86 -5.32 -5.70
CA GLN A 541 7.76 -4.53 -5.15
C GLN A 541 8.03 -3.04 -5.33
N VAL A 542 7.04 -2.31 -5.83
CA VAL A 542 7.12 -0.88 -6.08
C VAL A 542 6.00 -0.20 -5.32
N GLU A 543 6.33 0.80 -4.54
CA GLU A 543 5.34 1.67 -3.92
C GLU A 543 5.77 3.13 -4.00
N GLY A 544 4.80 4.02 -4.03
CA GLY A 544 5.08 5.44 -4.00
C GLY A 544 3.84 6.28 -4.15
N TRP A 545 4.06 7.59 -4.06
CA TRP A 545 3.00 8.58 -4.24
C TRP A 545 3.60 9.88 -4.77
N SER A 546 2.78 10.67 -5.44
CA SER A 546 3.12 12.02 -5.83
C SER A 546 1.97 12.98 -5.58
N ASN A 547 2.30 14.23 -5.30
CA ASN A 547 1.35 15.33 -5.33
C ASN A 547 1.94 16.49 -6.13
N GLY A 548 1.10 17.12 -6.93
CA GLY A 548 1.43 18.36 -7.63
C GLY A 548 0.31 19.34 -7.42
N ALA A 549 0.62 20.60 -7.16
CA ALA A 549 -0.38 21.64 -7.07
C ALA A 549 0.15 22.94 -7.66
N TYR A 550 -0.75 23.68 -8.28
CA TYR A 550 -0.55 25.03 -8.76
C TYR A 550 -1.67 25.90 -8.21
N LEU A 551 -1.34 27.09 -7.77
CA LEU A 551 -2.30 28.06 -7.27
C LEU A 551 -1.92 29.46 -7.76
N HIS A 552 -2.95 30.25 -8.05
CA HIS A 552 -2.78 31.67 -8.33
C HIS A 552 -3.19 32.46 -7.10
N ASP A 553 -2.21 32.97 -6.36
CA ASP A 553 -2.37 33.67 -5.10
C ASP A 553 -2.39 35.18 -5.31
N ARG A 554 -3.40 35.85 -4.76
CA ARG A 554 -3.55 37.32 -4.78
C ARG A 554 -3.48 37.95 -3.38
N GLY A 555 -3.15 37.15 -2.37
CA GLY A 555 -3.13 37.54 -0.97
C GLY A 555 -1.76 37.95 -0.43
N VAL A 556 -1.58 37.70 0.87
CA VAL A 556 -0.35 37.89 1.67
C VAL A 556 -0.24 36.73 2.65
N ASP A 557 0.95 36.24 2.94
CA ASP A 557 1.11 35.09 3.84
C ASP A 557 0.94 35.50 5.32
N ASN A 558 0.26 34.63 6.08
CA ASN A 558 0.07 34.71 7.52
C ASN A 558 0.61 33.43 8.17
N LEU A 559 1.85 33.52 8.64
CA LEU A 559 2.64 32.41 9.16
C LEU A 559 2.75 32.43 10.69
N GLY A 560 1.88 33.21 11.35
CA GLY A 560 1.85 33.34 12.80
C GLY A 560 2.30 34.70 13.32
N LEU A 561 2.54 34.78 14.63
CA LEU A 561 2.88 36.02 15.32
C LEU A 561 4.12 36.68 14.67
N ASP A 562 4.04 37.99 14.45
CA ASP A 562 5.04 38.82 13.76
C ASP A 562 5.21 38.56 12.25
N ARG A 563 4.49 37.58 11.68
CA ARG A 563 4.48 37.23 10.24
C ARG A 563 3.07 37.11 9.67
N ARG A 564 2.16 38.01 10.07
CA ARG A 564 0.73 37.94 9.67
C ARG A 564 0.42 38.56 8.30
N GLN A 565 1.37 39.32 7.74
CA GLN A 565 1.19 40.09 6.50
C GLN A 565 2.50 40.11 5.71
N LEU A 566 3.00 38.94 5.31
CA LEU A 566 4.17 38.86 4.44
C LEU A 566 3.79 38.96 2.97
N GLY A 567 4.56 39.73 2.21
CA GLY A 567 4.42 39.81 0.76
C GLY A 567 4.67 38.46 0.08
N LEU A 568 4.06 38.28 -1.10
CA LEU A 568 4.31 37.12 -1.94
C LEU A 568 5.50 37.39 -2.87
N ASP A 569 6.39 36.42 -3.02
CA ASP A 569 7.47 36.46 -4.01
C ASP A 569 6.92 36.51 -5.45
N SER A 570 5.82 35.76 -5.69
CA SER A 570 5.11 35.68 -6.95
C SER A 570 3.64 35.29 -6.72
N PRO A 571 2.69 35.81 -7.52
CA PRO A 571 1.30 35.36 -7.47
C PRO A 571 1.09 33.97 -8.10
N HIS A 572 2.12 33.37 -8.70
CA HIS A 572 2.09 32.03 -9.26
C HIS A 572 2.89 31.09 -8.37
N ARG A 573 2.17 30.31 -7.55
CA ARG A 573 2.78 29.40 -6.58
C ARG A 573 2.45 27.96 -6.91
N GLY A 574 3.31 27.03 -6.50
CA GLY A 574 3.11 25.64 -6.80
C GLY A 574 4.12 24.72 -6.13
N ARG A 575 3.80 23.43 -6.14
CA ARG A 575 4.64 22.37 -5.58
C ARG A 575 4.57 21.12 -6.44
N GLY A 576 5.63 20.33 -6.36
CA GLY A 576 5.68 18.97 -6.88
C GLY A 576 6.46 18.07 -5.93
N ARG A 577 5.82 17.05 -5.39
CA ARG A 577 6.47 16.02 -4.56
C ARG A 577 6.26 14.65 -5.17
N LEU A 578 7.31 13.84 -5.19
CA LEU A 578 7.27 12.42 -5.55
C LEU A 578 8.10 11.67 -4.53
N ILE A 579 7.54 10.61 -3.96
CA ILE A 579 8.26 9.63 -3.15
C ILE A 579 8.07 8.26 -3.81
N HIS A 580 9.18 7.60 -4.10
CA HIS A 580 9.23 6.33 -4.80
C HIS A 580 10.15 5.36 -4.05
N ARG A 581 9.68 4.13 -3.85
CA ARG A 581 10.47 3.00 -3.34
C ARG A 581 10.31 1.79 -4.24
N HIS A 582 11.43 1.20 -4.63
CA HIS A 582 11.46 -0.02 -5.42
C HIS A 582 12.39 -1.03 -4.75
N GLU A 583 11.83 -2.13 -4.26
CA GLU A 583 12.57 -3.28 -3.75
C GLU A 583 12.87 -4.25 -4.90
N LEU A 584 14.15 -4.42 -5.21
CA LEU A 584 14.65 -5.27 -6.28
C LEU A 584 15.13 -6.63 -5.73
N PRO A 585 15.20 -7.69 -6.56
CA PRO A 585 15.82 -8.95 -6.17
C PRO A 585 17.27 -8.77 -5.69
N GLY A 586 17.70 -9.58 -4.71
CA GLY A 586 19.07 -9.53 -4.17
C GLY A 586 19.27 -8.52 -3.02
N GLY A 587 18.19 -8.02 -2.41
CA GLY A 587 18.26 -7.11 -1.26
C GLY A 587 18.56 -5.65 -1.63
N PHE A 588 18.46 -5.31 -2.90
CA PHE A 588 18.65 -3.94 -3.39
C PHE A 588 17.37 -3.12 -3.20
N THR A 589 17.52 -1.88 -2.75
CA THR A 589 16.41 -0.92 -2.65
C THR A 589 16.80 0.36 -3.39
N ILE A 590 15.93 0.81 -4.29
CA ILE A 590 16.01 2.14 -4.91
C ILE A 590 14.98 3.03 -4.22
N ARG A 591 15.41 4.22 -3.79
CA ARG A 591 14.53 5.28 -3.28
C ARG A 591 14.72 6.52 -4.12
N GLY A 592 13.64 7.05 -4.66
CA GLY A 592 13.63 8.30 -5.43
C GLY A 592 12.72 9.30 -4.75
N GLU A 593 13.21 10.51 -4.54
CA GLU A 593 12.46 11.63 -4.00
C GLU A 593 12.66 12.85 -4.89
N VAL A 594 11.57 13.56 -5.17
CA VAL A 594 11.59 14.86 -5.84
C VAL A 594 10.75 15.79 -4.99
N GLY A 595 11.30 16.95 -4.64
CA GLY A 595 10.67 17.96 -3.81
C GLY A 595 10.91 19.34 -4.41
N TYR A 596 9.89 19.90 -5.05
CA TYR A 596 9.91 21.23 -5.64
C TYR A 596 8.86 22.12 -5.00
N LEU A 597 9.26 23.34 -4.67
CA LEU A 597 8.44 24.38 -4.09
C LEU A 597 8.71 25.69 -4.83
N SER A 598 7.65 26.47 -5.09
CA SER A 598 7.78 27.77 -5.74
C SER A 598 8.47 28.82 -4.86
N ASP A 599 8.22 28.77 -3.55
CA ASP A 599 8.66 29.74 -2.58
C ASP A 599 8.74 29.12 -1.18
N ARG A 600 9.42 29.83 -0.28
CA ARG A 600 9.75 29.40 1.09
C ARG A 600 8.58 29.34 2.07
N ASN A 601 7.45 29.98 1.75
CA ASN A 601 6.32 30.14 2.65
C ASN A 601 5.14 29.23 2.27
N LEU A 602 5.17 28.61 1.09
CA LEU A 602 4.06 27.82 0.55
C LEU A 602 3.64 26.68 1.48
N LEU A 603 4.59 25.91 2.00
CA LEU A 603 4.28 24.80 2.90
C LEU A 603 3.75 25.30 4.24
N GLU A 604 4.39 26.27 4.85
CA GLU A 604 3.96 26.83 6.14
C GLU A 604 2.54 27.43 6.04
N GLN A 605 2.20 28.12 4.94
CA GLN A 605 0.88 28.73 4.72
C GLN A 605 -0.22 27.71 4.39
N TYR A 606 0.00 26.78 3.45
CA TYR A 606 -1.04 25.92 2.90
C TYR A 606 -1.02 24.47 3.42
N TYR A 607 0.13 24.03 3.93
CA TYR A 607 0.43 22.65 4.32
C TYR A 607 1.21 22.58 5.63
N GLU A 608 0.82 23.38 6.64
CA GLU A 608 1.56 23.54 7.91
C GLU A 608 1.86 22.20 8.61
N GLU A 609 0.90 21.29 8.70
CA GLU A 609 1.12 19.95 9.28
C GLU A 609 2.22 19.18 8.53
N GLU A 610 2.34 19.36 7.21
CA GLU A 610 3.43 18.78 6.44
C GLU A 610 4.77 19.47 6.71
N PHE A 611 4.77 20.79 6.85
CA PHE A 611 5.97 21.56 7.18
C PHE A 611 6.52 21.18 8.56
N ASP A 612 5.66 21.09 9.57
CA ASP A 612 6.07 20.85 10.96
C ASP A 612 6.41 19.38 11.25
N GLU A 613 5.63 18.44 10.71
CA GLU A 613 5.68 17.04 11.15
C GLU A 613 6.36 16.10 10.15
N GLN A 614 6.34 16.40 8.85
CA GLN A 614 6.84 15.47 7.84
C GLN A 614 8.33 15.68 7.54
N LYS A 615 8.90 14.72 6.79
CA LYS A 615 10.25 14.84 6.23
C LYS A 615 10.31 15.99 5.21
N ASP A 616 11.42 16.70 5.21
CA ASP A 616 11.76 17.76 4.27
C ASP A 616 11.64 17.33 2.80
N GLN A 617 11.39 18.31 1.93
CA GLN A 617 11.17 18.09 0.50
C GLN A 617 12.49 18.08 -0.27
N ASP A 618 13.20 16.95 -0.15
CA ASP A 618 14.46 16.71 -0.85
C ASP A 618 14.24 16.29 -2.31
N THR A 619 15.27 16.54 -3.13
CA THR A 619 15.40 15.90 -4.44
C THR A 619 16.61 14.99 -4.44
N MET A 620 16.37 13.68 -4.36
CA MET A 620 17.42 12.68 -4.25
C MET A 620 17.09 11.35 -4.93
N LEU A 621 18.14 10.62 -5.28
CA LEU A 621 18.12 9.22 -5.67
C LEU A 621 19.10 8.45 -4.79
N ARG A 622 18.61 7.41 -4.12
CA ARG A 622 19.40 6.54 -3.28
C ARG A 622 19.28 5.10 -3.74
N LEU A 623 20.42 4.44 -3.90
CA LEU A 623 20.52 3.00 -4.11
C LEU A 623 21.22 2.39 -2.89
N GLU A 624 20.64 1.36 -2.30
CA GLU A 624 21.20 0.69 -1.13
C GLU A 624 21.09 -0.83 -1.25
N GLN A 625 22.02 -1.54 -0.62
CA GLN A 625 21.93 -2.98 -0.44
C GLN A 625 22.39 -3.33 0.97
N LEU A 626 21.59 -4.17 1.64
CA LEU A 626 21.88 -4.66 2.99
C LEU A 626 22.27 -6.14 2.94
N GLY A 627 23.51 -6.44 3.32
CA GLY A 627 24.03 -7.80 3.49
C GLY A 627 23.92 -8.29 4.95
N GLU A 628 24.61 -9.39 5.27
CA GLU A 628 24.59 -9.95 6.64
C GLU A 628 25.37 -9.09 7.63
N ASN A 629 26.58 -8.67 7.24
CA ASN A 629 27.49 -7.85 8.04
C ASN A 629 28.06 -6.67 7.26
N THR A 630 27.57 -6.42 6.05
CA THR A 630 27.96 -5.30 5.20
C THR A 630 26.73 -4.55 4.71
N ALA A 631 26.89 -3.26 4.51
CA ALA A 631 25.89 -2.43 3.84
C ALA A 631 26.60 -1.41 2.97
N TRP A 632 25.99 -1.02 1.86
CA TRP A 632 26.50 0.11 1.09
C TRP A 632 25.34 0.94 0.54
N THR A 633 25.61 2.22 0.34
CA THR A 633 24.66 3.18 -0.21
C THR A 633 25.33 4.07 -1.24
N LEU A 634 24.61 4.40 -2.31
CA LEU A 634 24.98 5.43 -3.28
C LEU A 634 23.86 6.47 -3.31
N LEU A 635 24.20 7.72 -3.00
CA LEU A 635 23.28 8.86 -2.90
C LEU A 635 23.65 9.91 -3.95
N ALA A 636 22.67 10.34 -4.73
CA ALA A 636 22.75 11.58 -5.49
C ALA A 636 21.65 12.51 -4.97
N GLN A 637 22.00 13.71 -4.52
CA GLN A 637 21.06 14.68 -3.96
C GLN A 637 21.37 16.05 -4.55
N THR A 638 20.35 16.76 -5.02
CA THR A 638 20.49 18.11 -5.59
C THR A 638 19.50 19.05 -4.92
N GLN A 639 19.86 20.33 -4.89
CA GLN A 639 19.08 21.38 -4.27
C GLN A 639 18.25 22.08 -5.35
N LEU A 640 16.95 21.74 -5.41
CA LEU A 640 16.01 22.44 -6.29
C LEU A 640 15.47 23.74 -5.66
N ASN A 641 15.43 23.81 -4.32
CA ASN A 641 14.88 24.93 -3.56
C ASN A 641 16.03 25.71 -2.91
N GLY A 642 16.43 26.84 -3.48
CA GLY A 642 17.60 27.63 -3.02
C GLY A 642 17.40 28.35 -1.68
N PHE A 643 16.16 28.45 -1.22
CA PHE A 643 15.80 29.11 0.05
C PHE A 643 15.87 28.19 1.28
N GLU A 644 16.29 26.93 1.12
CA GLU A 644 16.58 25.99 2.21
C GLU A 644 18.07 25.66 2.19
N THR A 645 18.70 25.47 3.36
CA THR A 645 20.10 25.01 3.39
C THR A 645 20.11 23.51 3.14
N THR A 646 20.55 23.11 1.95
CA THR A 646 20.63 21.68 1.59
C THR A 646 21.96 21.40 0.89
N THR A 647 22.68 20.41 1.42
CA THR A 647 23.90 19.91 0.77
C THR A 647 23.57 19.06 -0.44
N GLU A 648 24.19 19.39 -1.57
CA GLU A 648 24.13 18.59 -2.78
C GLU A 648 25.23 17.55 -2.77
N TRP A 649 24.86 16.27 -2.94
CA TRP A 649 25.77 15.14 -3.00
C TRP A 649 25.82 14.60 -4.44
N LEU A 650 26.96 14.69 -5.12
CA LEU A 650 27.06 14.53 -6.59
C LEU A 650 28.13 13.52 -7.09
N PRO A 651 28.02 12.21 -6.83
CA PRO A 651 27.25 11.53 -5.80
C PRO A 651 28.09 11.34 -4.51
N ARG A 652 27.51 10.69 -3.50
CA ARG A 652 28.17 10.15 -2.30
C ARG A 652 27.98 8.65 -2.21
N GLY A 653 29.05 7.92 -1.93
CA GLY A 653 29.02 6.50 -1.61
C GLY A 653 29.41 6.24 -0.16
N ASP A 654 28.68 5.36 0.53
CA ASP A 654 29.03 4.89 1.87
C ASP A 654 29.13 3.36 1.88
N ILE A 655 30.09 2.83 2.64
CA ILE A 655 30.27 1.40 2.90
C ILE A 655 30.39 1.18 4.39
N TYR A 656 29.66 0.21 4.90
CA TYR A 656 29.63 -0.21 6.29
C TYR A 656 30.04 -1.68 6.40
N VAL A 657 30.86 -1.98 7.41
CA VAL A 657 31.21 -3.33 7.84
C VAL A 657 30.92 -3.43 9.33
N PHE A 658 30.11 -4.40 9.74
CA PHE A 658 29.62 -4.52 11.11
C PHE A 658 30.18 -5.77 11.80
N SER A 659 30.86 -5.57 12.94
CA SER A 659 31.27 -6.63 13.85
C SER A 659 31.97 -7.80 13.15
N GLN A 660 32.80 -7.50 12.16
CA GLN A 660 33.60 -8.50 11.47
C GLN A 660 34.59 -9.08 12.47
N PRO A 661 34.53 -10.39 12.75
CA PRO A 661 35.48 -11.00 13.64
C PRO A 661 36.89 -10.96 13.05
N LEU A 662 37.86 -10.50 13.83
CA LEU A 662 39.28 -10.56 13.48
C LEU A 662 39.94 -11.83 14.07
N MET A 663 39.47 -12.27 15.24
CA MET A 663 40.05 -13.38 16.00
C MET A 663 38.93 -14.16 16.71
N ASP A 664 38.35 -15.17 16.06
CA ASP A 664 37.24 -15.96 16.61
C ASP A 664 37.65 -17.32 17.20
N ASN A 665 38.90 -17.74 17.02
CA ASN A 665 39.32 -19.13 17.23
C ASN A 665 40.59 -19.30 18.10
N LEU A 666 40.99 -18.29 18.86
CA LEU A 666 42.11 -18.41 19.81
C LEU A 666 41.59 -18.90 21.17
N PRO A 667 41.96 -20.12 21.62
CA PRO A 667 41.52 -20.64 22.90
C PRO A 667 41.90 -19.68 24.04
N GLY A 668 40.92 -19.22 24.81
CA GLY A 668 41.13 -18.36 25.98
C GLY A 668 41.16 -16.85 25.71
N TRP A 669 41.03 -16.40 24.45
CA TRP A 669 40.93 -14.97 24.13
C TRP A 669 39.47 -14.55 23.87
N PRO A 670 39.03 -13.35 24.32
CA PRO A 670 37.72 -12.83 23.96
C PRO A 670 37.64 -12.49 22.47
N ALA A 671 36.45 -12.59 21.87
CA ALA A 671 36.25 -12.31 20.45
C ALA A 671 36.51 -10.82 20.14
N LEU A 672 37.57 -10.54 19.39
CA LEU A 672 37.86 -9.19 18.90
C LEU A 672 37.08 -8.94 17.61
N SER A 673 36.27 -7.89 17.62
CA SER A 673 35.45 -7.50 16.47
C SER A 673 35.90 -6.16 15.90
N TRP A 674 35.87 -6.04 14.57
CA TRP A 674 36.16 -4.84 13.83
C TRP A 674 34.92 -4.35 13.10
N SER A 675 34.66 -3.06 13.16
CA SER A 675 33.59 -2.42 12.42
C SER A 675 34.12 -1.17 11.73
N SER A 676 33.53 -0.81 10.58
CA SER A 676 34.00 0.28 9.74
C SER A 676 32.84 1.03 9.10
N HIS A 677 33.02 2.34 8.93
CA HIS A 677 32.21 3.18 8.04
C HIS A 677 33.15 4.04 7.20
N THR A 678 33.06 3.92 5.89
CA THR A 678 33.83 4.72 4.94
C THR A 678 32.87 5.44 4.01
N SER A 679 33.08 6.73 3.80
CA SER A 679 32.28 7.61 2.96
C SER A 679 33.19 8.37 1.98
N ALA A 680 32.75 8.49 0.74
CA ALA A 680 33.39 9.33 -0.27
C ALA A 680 32.33 10.00 -1.13
N GLY A 681 32.36 11.32 -1.23
CA GLY A 681 31.43 12.06 -2.07
C GLY A 681 31.95 13.40 -2.52
N TYR A 682 31.29 13.97 -3.51
CA TYR A 682 31.45 15.37 -3.88
C TYR A 682 30.26 16.15 -3.32
N ALA A 683 30.52 17.13 -2.45
CA ALA A 683 29.50 17.93 -1.79
C ALA A 683 29.52 19.37 -2.31
N ARG A 684 28.35 20.01 -2.39
CA ARG A 684 28.22 21.47 -2.50
C ARG A 684 27.21 21.93 -1.46
N LEU A 685 27.68 22.68 -0.46
CA LEU A 685 26.86 23.27 0.58
C LEU A 685 26.65 24.75 0.23
N ARG A 686 25.38 25.17 0.23
CA ARG A 686 24.99 26.57 0.01
C ARG A 686 24.07 27.01 1.13
N PRO A 687 24.36 28.14 1.81
CA PRO A 687 23.43 28.73 2.77
C PRO A 687 22.10 29.08 2.08
N ALA A 688 21.01 29.01 2.82
CA ALA A 688 19.70 29.44 2.35
C ALA A 688 19.71 30.89 1.85
N ASP A 689 19.02 31.15 0.74
CA ASP A 689 18.81 32.51 0.25
C ASP A 689 18.03 33.35 1.28
N ALA A 690 18.34 34.65 1.40
CA ALA A 690 17.56 35.57 2.23
C ALA A 690 16.15 35.81 1.64
N PRO A 691 15.12 36.07 2.47
CA PRO A 691 13.77 36.37 1.98
C PRO A 691 13.75 37.69 1.19
N LEU A 692 12.87 37.76 0.19
CA LEU A 692 12.69 38.99 -0.59
C LEU A 692 11.99 40.09 0.20
N ASP A 693 11.08 39.71 1.10
CA ASP A 693 10.42 40.63 2.02
C ASP A 693 11.31 40.86 3.26
N PRO A 694 11.81 42.10 3.49
CA PRO A 694 12.69 42.40 4.62
C PRO A 694 11.99 42.34 5.98
N THR A 695 10.65 42.25 6.01
CA THR A 695 9.90 42.05 7.26
C THR A 695 9.98 40.61 7.76
N ASP A 696 10.35 39.65 6.90
CA ASP A 696 10.69 38.28 7.32
C ASP A 696 12.15 38.25 7.80
N LEU A 697 12.34 38.32 9.12
CA LEU A 697 13.67 38.34 9.73
C LEU A 697 14.50 37.12 9.26
N PHE A 698 15.79 37.35 8.99
CA PHE A 698 16.68 36.29 8.53
C PHE A 698 18.14 36.57 8.91
N ALA A 699 18.77 35.57 9.52
CA ALA A 699 20.19 35.51 9.79
C ALA A 699 20.69 34.11 9.39
N PRO A 700 21.66 33.98 8.47
CA PRO A 700 22.22 32.68 8.09
C PRO A 700 22.72 31.87 9.29
N LEU A 701 22.66 30.54 9.20
CA LEU A 701 23.18 29.68 10.25
C LEU A 701 24.71 29.77 10.31
N ALA A 702 25.25 29.94 11.51
CA ALA A 702 26.68 30.17 11.73
C ALA A 702 27.57 28.98 11.37
N ASP A 703 27.00 27.78 11.27
CA ASP A 703 27.65 26.52 10.91
C ASP A 703 27.57 26.18 9.41
N THR A 704 27.10 27.12 8.59
CA THR A 704 26.98 26.97 7.14
C THR A 704 27.88 27.97 6.40
N ALA A 705 28.43 27.55 5.26
CA ALA A 705 29.22 28.39 4.37
C ALA A 705 28.98 27.94 2.92
N ASP A 706 29.18 28.83 1.94
CA ASP A 706 29.16 28.48 0.51
C ASP A 706 30.48 27.80 0.15
N VAL A 707 30.49 26.47 0.21
CA VAL A 707 31.69 25.63 0.06
C VAL A 707 31.37 24.37 -0.73
N GLY A 708 32.37 23.80 -1.41
CA GLY A 708 32.21 22.57 -2.15
C GLY A 708 33.51 21.82 -2.44
N GLY A 709 33.36 20.56 -2.84
CA GLY A 709 34.48 19.71 -3.22
C GLY A 709 34.36 18.29 -2.68
N ALA A 710 35.50 17.61 -2.58
CA ALA A 710 35.55 16.24 -2.08
C ALA A 710 35.38 16.20 -0.56
N VAL A 711 34.50 15.33 -0.09
CA VAL A 711 34.30 14.99 1.31
C VAL A 711 34.54 13.51 1.48
N LEU A 712 35.63 13.17 2.16
CA LEU A 712 36.10 11.80 2.35
C LEU A 712 36.21 11.50 3.84
N MET A 713 35.75 10.33 4.27
CA MET A 713 35.86 9.91 5.66
C MET A 713 36.04 8.40 5.76
N SER A 714 36.91 7.95 6.66
CA SER A 714 36.96 6.55 7.06
C SER A 714 37.10 6.45 8.57
N ARG A 715 36.23 5.64 9.17
CA ARG A 715 36.14 5.39 10.60
C ARG A 715 36.22 3.90 10.86
N HIS A 716 37.04 3.51 11.83
CA HIS A 716 37.24 2.13 12.23
C HIS A 716 37.09 2.00 13.76
N GLU A 717 36.30 1.04 14.22
CA GLU A 717 36.14 0.70 15.64
C GLU A 717 36.59 -0.75 15.87
N LEU A 718 37.39 -0.96 16.90
CA LEU A 718 37.71 -2.26 17.48
C LEU A 718 36.99 -2.40 18.81
N SER A 719 36.25 -3.49 18.98
CA SER A 719 35.42 -3.74 20.16
C SER A 719 35.69 -5.14 20.72
N LEU A 720 35.89 -5.23 22.04
CA LEU A 720 36.24 -6.47 22.76
C LEU A 720 35.20 -6.81 23.84
N PRO A 721 34.08 -7.47 23.52
CA PRO A 721 33.09 -7.87 24.52
C PRO A 721 33.66 -8.89 25.53
N VAL A 722 33.67 -8.51 26.80
CA VAL A 722 34.07 -9.36 27.93
C VAL A 722 32.96 -9.45 28.97
N MET A 723 32.83 -10.61 29.62
CA MET A 723 31.84 -10.81 30.69
C MET A 723 32.51 -10.63 32.04
N LEU A 724 32.20 -9.55 32.77
CA LEU A 724 32.60 -9.35 34.15
C LEU A 724 31.47 -9.80 35.08
N GLY A 725 31.42 -11.10 35.38
CA GLY A 725 30.33 -11.70 36.13
C GLY A 725 28.98 -11.51 35.41
N PRO A 726 27.97 -10.86 36.04
CA PRO A 726 26.68 -10.58 35.39
C PRO A 726 26.70 -9.37 34.44
N THR A 727 27.80 -8.60 34.41
CA THR A 727 27.91 -7.34 33.68
C THR A 727 28.72 -7.55 32.39
N PRO A 728 28.10 -7.54 31.20
CA PRO A 728 28.85 -7.35 29.96
C PRO A 728 29.56 -6.00 29.97
N LEU A 729 30.86 -6.02 29.69
CA LEU A 729 31.70 -4.86 29.49
C LEU A 729 32.31 -4.92 28.08
N VAL A 730 32.32 -3.80 27.38
CA VAL A 730 32.85 -3.71 26.01
C VAL A 730 33.81 -2.52 25.95
N PRO A 731 35.10 -2.73 26.23
CA PRO A 731 36.15 -1.81 25.82
C PRO A 731 36.14 -1.64 24.30
N TYR A 732 36.31 -0.40 23.86
CA TYR A 732 36.42 -0.08 22.44
C TYR A 732 37.50 0.98 22.19
N VAL A 733 38.07 0.94 21.00
CA VAL A 733 38.92 2.01 20.45
C VAL A 733 38.46 2.30 19.03
N MET A 734 38.45 3.58 18.67
CA MET A 734 37.98 4.08 17.40
C MET A 734 38.96 5.12 16.86
N ALA A 735 39.23 5.04 15.57
CA ALA A 735 39.96 6.07 14.85
C ALA A 735 39.15 6.50 13.62
N GLU A 736 39.14 7.79 13.32
CA GLU A 736 38.59 8.35 12.09
C GLU A 736 39.59 9.30 11.46
N SER A 737 39.62 9.29 10.13
CA SER A 737 40.24 10.32 9.31
C SER A 737 39.19 10.87 8.35
N ALA A 738 39.01 12.18 8.37
CA ALA A 738 38.09 12.90 7.50
C ALA A 738 38.82 14.03 6.77
N TYR A 739 38.38 14.31 5.55
CA TYR A 739 38.97 15.27 4.64
C TYR A 739 37.87 16.04 3.90
N TRP A 740 38.02 17.36 3.85
CA TRP A 740 37.17 18.26 3.09
C TRP A 740 38.05 19.14 2.21
N SER A 741 37.71 19.25 0.93
CA SER A 741 38.38 20.18 0.01
C SER A 741 38.25 21.64 0.46
N GLU A 742 37.15 21.97 1.14
CA GLU A 742 36.88 23.32 1.67
C GLU A 742 36.27 23.22 3.07
N GLY A 743 36.97 23.76 4.07
CA GLY A 743 36.45 24.01 5.42
C GLY A 743 35.70 25.35 5.52
N MET A 744 35.39 25.81 6.73
CA MET A 744 34.65 27.07 6.95
C MET A 744 35.35 28.30 6.35
N ALA A 745 36.68 28.26 6.20
CA ALA A 745 37.48 29.33 5.59
C ALA A 745 37.65 29.20 4.06
N GLY A 746 37.02 28.21 3.42
CA GLY A 746 37.19 27.94 1.98
C GLY A 746 38.54 27.32 1.61
N THR A 747 39.26 26.76 2.58
CA THR A 747 40.56 26.10 2.37
C THR A 747 40.47 24.61 2.71
N GLU A 748 41.35 23.82 2.09
CA GLU A 748 41.49 22.40 2.37
C GLU A 748 41.71 22.12 3.87
N ILE A 749 41.00 21.12 4.39
CA ILE A 749 41.08 20.73 5.80
C ILE A 749 40.94 19.21 5.98
N ASP A 750 41.83 18.66 6.80
CA ASP A 750 41.79 17.29 7.27
C ASP A 750 41.59 17.26 8.80
N ARG A 751 40.84 16.27 9.28
CA ARG A 751 40.64 16.02 10.71
C ARG A 751 40.88 14.56 11.02
N HIS A 752 41.72 14.32 12.03
CA HIS A 752 41.88 13.03 12.65
C HIS A 752 41.17 13.03 14.00
N LEU A 753 40.53 11.91 14.31
CA LEU A 753 39.78 11.68 15.53
C LEU A 753 40.25 10.37 16.14
N PHE A 754 40.53 10.38 17.43
CA PHE A 754 40.75 9.18 18.23
C PHE A 754 39.72 9.15 19.36
N SER A 755 39.06 8.02 19.56
CA SER A 755 38.14 7.82 20.68
C SER A 755 38.39 6.46 21.32
N GLY A 756 38.43 6.40 22.65
CA GLY A 756 38.55 5.17 23.40
C GLY A 756 37.59 5.17 24.57
N GLY A 757 37.05 4.01 24.93
CA GLY A 757 36.05 3.96 25.97
C GLY A 757 35.66 2.58 26.45
N LEU A 758 34.70 2.59 27.38
CA LEU A 758 34.15 1.40 28.02
C LEU A 758 32.63 1.51 28.07
N ARG A 759 31.95 0.58 27.39
CA ARG A 759 30.49 0.43 27.46
C ARG A 759 30.12 -0.69 28.42
N GLY A 760 29.11 -0.49 29.26
CA GLY A 760 28.69 -1.46 30.27
C GLY A 760 27.18 -1.48 30.49
N SER A 761 26.65 -2.64 30.88
CA SER A 761 25.24 -2.77 31.25
C SER A 761 25.06 -3.79 32.38
N LEU A 762 24.46 -3.38 33.50
CA LEU A 762 24.13 -4.23 34.64
C LEU A 762 22.61 -4.31 34.80
N SER A 763 22.05 -5.51 34.68
CA SER A 763 20.63 -5.75 34.90
C SER A 763 20.37 -6.54 36.19
N MET A 764 19.56 -5.96 37.07
CA MET A 764 19.10 -6.58 38.31
C MET A 764 17.58 -6.69 38.31
N TRP A 765 17.04 -7.70 38.99
CA TRP A 765 15.60 -7.82 39.15
C TRP A 765 15.22 -8.54 40.43
N ARG A 766 14.03 -8.23 40.94
CA ARG A 766 13.39 -8.92 42.07
C ARG A 766 11.91 -9.09 41.77
N ALA A 767 11.34 -10.22 42.13
CA ALA A 767 9.90 -10.43 42.05
C ALA A 767 9.31 -10.79 43.42
N ASP A 768 8.14 -10.24 43.69
CA ASP A 768 7.33 -10.51 44.86
C ASP A 768 5.92 -10.93 44.42
N PRO A 769 5.60 -12.24 44.46
CA PRO A 769 4.26 -12.75 44.14
C PRO A 769 3.18 -12.41 45.17
N GLY A 770 3.57 -11.94 46.37
CA GLY A 770 2.68 -11.59 47.48
C GLY A 770 2.00 -10.24 47.31
N ILE A 771 2.60 -9.33 46.54
CA ILE A 771 2.03 -8.00 46.25
C ILE A 771 0.83 -8.17 45.30
N ARG A 772 -0.37 -7.98 45.83
CA ARG A 772 -1.63 -8.07 45.07
C ARG A 772 -2.55 -6.92 45.44
N SER A 773 -3.20 -6.32 44.45
CA SER A 773 -4.17 -5.25 44.63
C SER A 773 -5.19 -5.28 43.52
N SER A 774 -6.47 -5.43 43.86
CA SER A 774 -7.58 -5.35 42.89
C SER A 774 -7.79 -3.92 42.39
N ILE A 775 -7.51 -2.92 43.23
CA ILE A 775 -7.68 -1.49 42.91
C ILE A 775 -6.61 -1.05 41.90
N LEU A 776 -5.35 -1.43 42.13
CA LEU A 776 -4.23 -1.06 41.26
C LEU A 776 -3.97 -2.07 40.14
N GLY A 777 -4.75 -3.15 40.04
CA GLY A 777 -4.57 -4.21 39.05
C GLY A 777 -3.26 -4.99 39.22
N LEU A 778 -2.77 -5.13 40.45
CA LEU A 778 -1.52 -5.84 40.76
C LEU A 778 -1.78 -7.31 41.08
N ASN A 779 -1.02 -8.20 40.44
CA ASN A 779 -1.01 -9.63 40.72
C ASN A 779 0.44 -10.14 40.64
N GLY A 780 1.15 -9.97 41.74
CA GLY A 780 2.60 -10.05 41.80
C GLY A 780 3.25 -8.82 41.19
N LEU A 781 4.42 -8.46 41.71
CA LEU A 781 5.21 -7.33 41.22
C LEU A 781 6.64 -7.79 40.94
N ALA A 782 7.13 -7.55 39.73
CA ALA A 782 8.52 -7.74 39.37
C ALA A 782 9.15 -6.39 39.07
N HIS A 783 10.20 -6.04 39.81
CA HIS A 783 11.00 -4.86 39.55
C HIS A 783 12.26 -5.28 38.81
N LYS A 784 12.47 -4.71 37.62
CA LYS A 784 13.68 -4.85 36.83
C LYS A 784 14.37 -3.50 36.75
N MET A 785 15.68 -3.49 36.92
CA MET A 785 16.53 -2.31 36.91
C MET A 785 17.69 -2.59 35.98
N THR A 786 17.93 -1.73 35.01
CA THR A 786 19.09 -1.81 34.12
C THR A 786 19.87 -0.51 34.25
N PHE A 787 21.12 -0.64 34.65
CA PHE A 787 22.10 0.43 34.69
C PHE A 787 22.96 0.32 33.45
N GLU A 788 23.02 1.38 32.66
CA GLU A 788 23.80 1.45 31.44
C GLU A 788 24.84 2.56 31.62
N THR A 789 26.07 2.32 31.15
CA THR A 789 27.17 3.28 31.25
C THR A 789 27.99 3.28 29.96
N ASP A 790 28.36 4.46 29.48
CA ASP A 790 29.29 4.67 28.37
C ASP A 790 30.31 5.73 28.78
N LEU A 791 31.53 5.29 29.06
CA LEU A 791 32.68 6.16 29.34
C LEU A 791 33.46 6.34 28.05
N ALA A 792 33.58 7.58 27.57
CA ALA A 792 34.27 7.91 26.34
C ALA A 792 35.32 9.02 26.56
N TRP A 793 36.50 8.82 26.00
CA TRP A 793 37.58 9.80 25.88
C TRP A 793 37.85 10.02 24.40
N THR A 794 37.72 11.27 23.94
CA THR A 794 37.81 11.63 22.52
C THR A 794 38.73 12.82 22.34
N GLU A 795 39.60 12.73 21.34
CA GLU A 795 40.53 13.79 20.91
C GLU A 795 40.45 13.99 19.39
N THR A 796 40.59 15.23 18.95
CA THR A 796 40.57 15.61 17.54
C THR A 796 41.61 16.68 17.18
N THR A 797 42.09 16.65 15.93
CA THR A 797 43.11 17.61 15.44
C THR A 797 42.56 18.95 14.97
N ARG A 798 41.23 19.12 14.86
CA ARG A 798 40.55 20.33 14.40
C ARG A 798 39.32 20.64 15.24
N GLY A 799 39.04 21.92 15.43
CA GLY A 799 37.86 22.38 16.16
C GLY A 799 36.56 22.25 15.35
N LEU A 800 35.44 22.17 16.07
CA LEU A 800 34.10 22.09 15.48
C LEU A 800 33.79 23.29 14.55
N GLY A 801 34.22 24.49 14.94
CA GLY A 801 34.00 25.73 14.19
C GLY A 801 34.82 25.89 12.90
N GLU A 802 35.76 24.98 12.62
CA GLU A 802 36.53 24.99 11.36
C GLU A 802 35.84 24.18 10.25
N ILE A 803 34.87 23.33 10.62
CA ILE A 803 34.22 22.37 9.72
C ILE A 803 32.76 22.78 9.51
N PRO A 804 32.34 23.00 8.25
CA PRO A 804 30.96 23.32 7.91
C PRO A 804 30.06 22.09 8.08
N GLN A 805 28.79 22.32 8.41
CA GLN A 805 27.82 21.26 8.66
C GLN A 805 27.22 20.72 7.35
N TYR A 806 27.96 19.86 6.63
CA TYR A 806 27.47 19.27 5.36
C TYR A 806 26.28 18.31 5.56
N ASN A 807 26.25 17.52 6.63
CA ASN A 807 25.13 16.64 6.93
C ASN A 807 24.11 17.36 7.81
N ALA A 808 22.84 17.41 7.39
CA ALA A 808 21.76 18.05 8.15
C ALA A 808 21.57 17.38 9.53
N ILE A 809 21.31 18.19 10.56
CA ILE A 809 21.19 17.76 11.97
C ILE A 809 19.77 17.92 12.52
N ASP A 810 18.95 18.74 11.87
CA ASP A 810 17.53 18.95 12.13
C ASP A 810 16.77 19.17 10.80
N ASP A 811 15.46 19.45 10.89
CA ASP A 811 14.58 19.64 9.74
C ASP A 811 14.43 21.11 9.35
N ASN A 812 13.90 21.38 8.15
CA ASN A 812 13.73 22.74 7.64
C ASN A 812 12.87 23.59 8.57
N ALA A 813 11.88 23.03 9.28
CA ALA A 813 11.06 23.79 10.22
C ALA A 813 11.89 24.32 11.40
N GLN A 814 12.79 23.49 11.96
CA GLN A 814 13.73 23.94 12.99
C GLN A 814 14.73 24.96 12.43
N GLU A 815 15.28 24.75 11.24
CA GLU A 815 16.16 25.73 10.59
C GLU A 815 15.46 27.09 10.38
N ARG A 816 14.22 27.07 9.88
CA ARG A 816 13.40 28.27 9.65
C ARG A 816 13.10 29.04 10.92
N PHE A 817 12.96 28.33 12.05
CA PHE A 817 12.93 28.95 13.36
C PHE A 817 14.29 29.57 13.72
N ARG A 818 15.40 28.84 13.55
CA ARG A 818 16.76 29.30 13.89
C ARG A 818 17.23 30.52 13.08
N TYR A 819 16.90 30.63 11.80
CA TYR A 819 17.24 31.81 10.98
C TYR A 819 16.66 33.11 11.58
N ARG A 820 15.57 33.01 12.37
CA ARG A 820 14.91 34.15 13.01
C ARG A 820 15.31 34.32 14.47
N LEU A 821 15.52 33.18 15.15
CA LEU A 821 15.79 33.07 16.58
C LEU A 821 16.91 34.00 17.05
N LEU A 822 17.98 34.09 16.27
CA LEU A 822 19.14 34.92 16.58
C LEU A 822 18.75 36.39 16.75
N THR A 823 17.94 36.91 15.84
CA THR A 823 17.55 38.33 15.79
C THR A 823 16.36 38.62 16.71
N ASN A 824 15.32 37.80 16.68
CA ASN A 824 14.07 38.10 17.38
C ASN A 824 14.11 37.78 18.88
N SER A 825 14.98 36.85 19.31
CA SER A 825 15.02 36.36 20.70
C SER A 825 16.33 36.70 21.39
N PHE A 826 17.47 36.55 20.71
CA PHE A 826 18.80 36.69 21.32
C PHE A 826 19.55 37.98 20.97
N GLY A 827 18.95 38.90 20.20
CA GLY A 827 19.55 40.20 19.91
C GLY A 827 20.86 40.15 19.12
N GLY A 828 21.10 39.07 18.36
CA GLY A 828 22.23 38.93 17.44
C GLY A 828 23.35 37.99 17.90
N VAL A 829 23.34 37.48 19.14
CA VAL A 829 24.37 36.54 19.64
C VAL A 829 23.71 35.33 20.28
N LEU A 830 23.90 34.14 19.69
CA LEU A 830 23.40 32.88 20.24
C LEU A 830 24.33 32.42 21.37
N PRO A 831 23.84 32.18 22.60
CA PRO A 831 24.68 31.61 23.65
C PRO A 831 25.07 30.18 23.28
N THR A 832 26.30 29.78 23.64
CA THR A 832 26.89 28.50 23.23
C THR A 832 26.13 27.26 23.72
N GLY A 833 25.40 27.37 24.84
CA GLY A 833 24.50 26.33 25.33
C GLY A 833 23.29 26.06 24.44
N PHE A 834 22.94 26.98 23.54
CA PHE A 834 21.84 26.86 22.58
C PHE A 834 22.31 26.48 21.17
N ASP A 835 23.62 26.39 20.94
CA ASP A 835 24.15 25.85 19.68
C ASP A 835 23.79 24.37 19.56
N THR A 836 23.06 24.04 18.49
CA THR A 836 22.63 22.69 18.16
C THR A 836 23.80 21.72 18.02
N ARG A 837 24.95 22.17 17.50
CA ARG A 837 26.14 21.31 17.34
C ARG A 837 26.77 21.00 18.69
N SER A 838 26.85 21.99 19.58
CA SER A 838 27.31 21.81 20.96
C SER A 838 26.48 20.78 21.74
N VAL A 839 25.15 20.88 21.68
CA VAL A 839 24.23 19.91 22.30
C VAL A 839 24.44 18.50 21.70
N ALA A 840 24.60 18.38 20.38
CA ALA A 840 24.81 17.09 19.73
C ALA A 840 26.16 16.44 20.11
N VAL A 841 27.23 17.22 20.18
CA VAL A 841 28.56 16.76 20.64
C VAL A 841 28.52 16.32 22.10
N ARG A 842 27.89 17.09 22.99
CA ARG A 842 27.69 16.73 24.42
C ARG A 842 26.96 15.38 24.56
N ASN A 843 25.93 15.16 23.74
CA ASN A 843 25.21 13.88 23.68
C ASN A 843 26.00 12.73 23.01
N GLY A 844 27.11 13.00 22.34
CA GLY A 844 27.91 12.00 21.63
C GLY A 844 27.30 11.57 20.29
N ALA A 845 26.45 12.39 19.69
CA ALA A 845 25.70 12.05 18.48
C ALA A 845 26.60 11.64 17.30
N GLY A 846 27.75 12.29 17.12
CA GLY A 846 28.69 12.00 16.05
C GLY A 846 29.69 10.87 16.32
N LEU A 847 29.69 10.24 17.50
CA LEU A 847 30.66 9.18 17.85
C LEU A 847 30.24 7.78 17.42
N GLY A 848 28.96 7.56 17.11
CA GLY A 848 28.47 6.26 16.66
C GLY A 848 29.06 5.86 15.29
N LEU A 849 29.42 4.60 15.09
CA LEU A 849 29.98 4.12 13.83
C LEU A 849 29.09 4.43 12.61
N THR A 850 27.78 4.37 12.78
CA THR A 850 26.79 4.63 11.73
C THR A 850 26.22 6.05 11.76
N ALA A 851 26.81 6.94 12.54
CA ALA A 851 26.37 8.33 12.61
C ALA A 851 26.58 9.00 11.24
N PRO A 852 25.54 9.56 10.60
CA PRO A 852 25.69 10.18 9.28
C PRO A 852 26.44 11.53 9.35
N TRP A 853 26.45 12.17 10.53
CA TRP A 853 27.01 13.48 10.83
C TRP A 853 28.38 13.39 11.50
N HIS A 854 29.36 12.84 10.78
CA HIS A 854 30.72 12.74 11.27
C HIS A 854 31.33 14.10 11.67
N GLU A 855 30.85 15.22 11.14
CA GLU A 855 31.25 16.59 11.51
C GLU A 855 31.02 16.90 13.00
N LEU A 856 30.01 16.28 13.63
CA LEU A 856 29.57 16.53 15.01
C LEU A 856 30.42 15.80 16.06
N VAL A 857 31.72 16.07 16.07
CA VAL A 857 32.67 15.58 17.09
C VAL A 857 33.60 16.70 17.51
N ALA A 858 34.01 16.67 18.78
CA ALA A 858 35.02 17.54 19.35
C ALA A 858 35.78 16.80 20.45
N ASP A 859 36.84 17.43 20.96
CA ASP A 859 37.53 16.99 22.17
C ASP A 859 36.52 16.85 23.31
N GLN A 860 36.45 15.66 23.92
CA GLN A 860 35.46 15.41 24.97
C GLN A 860 35.86 14.26 25.89
N GLN A 861 35.57 14.41 27.18
CA GLN A 861 35.55 13.32 28.15
C GLN A 861 34.16 13.29 28.77
N ALA A 862 33.47 12.15 28.68
CA ALA A 862 32.11 12.03 29.20
C ALA A 862 31.84 10.61 29.69
N MET A 863 31.11 10.50 30.80
CA MET A 863 30.47 9.29 31.25
C MET A 863 28.96 9.46 31.15
N ARG A 864 28.36 8.83 30.13
CA ARG A 864 26.91 8.81 29.92
C ARG A 864 26.31 7.68 30.70
N MET A 865 25.26 7.96 31.46
CA MET A 865 24.62 7.01 32.36
C MET A 865 23.13 6.96 32.10
N ALA A 866 22.55 5.76 32.09
CA ALA A 866 21.11 5.60 32.16
C ALA A 866 20.71 4.57 33.21
N TRP A 867 19.59 4.85 33.88
CA TRP A 867 18.98 3.98 34.85
C TRP A 867 17.52 3.72 34.46
N ARG A 868 17.27 2.51 33.97
CA ARG A 868 15.98 2.06 33.44
C ARG A 868 15.27 1.18 34.47
N HIS A 869 14.14 1.63 35.00
CA HIS A 869 13.28 0.87 35.90
C HIS A 869 12.04 0.35 35.17
N ARG A 870 11.72 -0.92 35.34
CA ARG A 870 10.46 -1.53 34.87
C ARG A 870 9.80 -2.25 36.04
N LEU A 871 8.65 -1.75 36.46
CA LEU A 871 7.76 -2.45 37.39
C LEU A 871 6.71 -3.20 36.56
N GLN A 872 6.67 -4.53 36.70
CA GLN A 872 5.87 -5.43 35.89
C GLN A 872 4.91 -6.24 36.75
N THR A 873 3.68 -6.42 36.27
CA THR A 873 2.62 -7.22 36.92
C THR A 873 2.05 -8.23 35.92
N LYS A 874 1.25 -9.19 36.42
CA LYS A 874 0.50 -10.12 35.57
C LYS A 874 -0.96 -9.67 35.41
N VAL A 875 -1.46 -9.66 34.18
CA VAL A 875 -2.85 -9.31 33.85
C VAL A 875 -3.49 -10.36 32.94
N GLY A 876 -4.80 -10.53 33.01
CA GLY A 876 -5.56 -11.48 32.20
C GLY A 876 -6.19 -12.63 33.01
N ALA A 877 -6.91 -13.51 32.31
CA ALA A 877 -7.61 -14.63 32.93
C ALA A 877 -6.63 -15.61 33.63
N PRO A 878 -7.04 -16.27 34.72
CA PRO A 878 -6.24 -17.33 35.35
C PRO A 878 -5.77 -18.36 34.32
N GLY A 879 -4.49 -18.76 34.38
CA GLY A 879 -3.87 -19.68 33.40
C GLY A 879 -3.50 -19.07 32.04
N ARG A 880 -3.90 -17.83 31.75
CA ARG A 880 -3.56 -17.09 30.52
C ARG A 880 -3.08 -15.66 30.81
N GLN A 881 -2.40 -15.48 31.94
CA GLN A 881 -1.91 -14.18 32.37
C GLN A 881 -0.68 -13.76 31.57
N ARG A 882 -0.65 -12.50 31.13
CA ARG A 882 0.49 -11.87 30.44
C ARG A 882 1.19 -10.89 31.36
N ILE A 883 2.51 -10.76 31.20
CA ILE A 883 3.30 -9.75 31.90
C ILE A 883 3.06 -8.40 31.21
N ARG A 884 2.80 -7.36 32.00
CA ARG A 884 2.64 -5.98 31.54
C ARG A 884 3.49 -5.05 32.40
N ASN A 885 4.06 -4.01 31.79
CA ASN A 885 4.64 -2.89 32.55
C ASN A 885 3.51 -2.13 33.27
N TRP A 886 3.58 -2.05 34.60
CA TRP A 886 2.72 -1.20 35.42
C TRP A 886 3.28 0.22 35.50
N MET A 887 4.59 0.34 35.74
CA MET A 887 5.31 1.62 35.69
C MET A 887 6.65 1.45 34.99
N THR A 888 7.06 2.49 34.26
CA THR A 888 8.39 2.62 33.69
C THR A 888 8.98 3.95 34.12
N LEU A 889 10.22 3.96 34.58
CA LEU A 889 10.99 5.17 34.85
C LEU A 889 12.33 5.03 34.16
N ASP A 890 12.71 6.00 33.36
CA ASP A 890 13.99 6.08 32.68
C ASP A 890 14.66 7.38 33.14
N LEU A 891 15.86 7.27 33.69
CA LEU A 891 16.68 8.40 34.13
C LEU A 891 17.97 8.40 33.34
N GLU A 892 18.42 9.57 32.90
CA GLU A 892 19.64 9.75 32.12
C GLU A 892 20.43 10.94 32.67
N ALA A 893 21.75 10.84 32.70
CA ALA A 893 22.64 11.91 33.10
C ALA A 893 24.01 11.71 32.46
N THR A 894 24.72 12.80 32.20
CA THR A 894 26.11 12.75 31.74
C THR A 894 27.01 13.47 32.74
N TRP A 895 28.09 12.80 33.12
CA TRP A 895 29.17 13.38 33.92
C TRP A 895 30.32 13.78 33.00
N PHE A 896 30.85 14.99 33.18
CA PHE A 896 31.94 15.55 32.39
C PHE A 896 33.16 15.81 33.28
N PRO A 897 34.21 14.97 33.20
CA PRO A 897 35.42 15.13 34.02
C PRO A 897 36.21 16.42 33.75
N LYS A 898 35.97 17.06 32.61
CA LYS A 898 36.56 18.35 32.21
C LYS A 898 35.44 19.38 31.98
N PRO A 899 34.76 19.83 33.05
CA PRO A 899 33.52 20.59 32.95
C PRO A 899 33.68 21.94 32.22
N ASP A 900 34.77 22.67 32.44
CA ASP A 900 35.04 23.96 31.78
C ASP A 900 35.10 23.85 30.25
N ARG A 901 35.65 22.74 29.75
CA ARG A 901 35.78 22.49 28.30
C ARG A 901 34.52 21.86 27.71
N ASP A 902 33.93 20.90 28.42
CA ASP A 902 32.95 19.97 27.85
C ASP A 902 31.49 20.30 28.24
N ASN A 903 31.28 21.09 29.29
CA ASN A 903 29.97 21.29 29.89
C ASN A 903 29.77 22.65 30.58
N PHE A 904 30.41 23.70 30.05
CA PHE A 904 30.21 25.09 30.50
C PHE A 904 30.47 25.33 31.99
N GLY A 905 31.41 24.58 32.59
CA GLY A 905 31.80 24.71 34.00
C GLY A 905 31.03 23.79 34.97
N GLU A 906 30.01 23.05 34.51
CA GLU A 906 29.25 22.13 35.35
C GLU A 906 29.74 20.68 35.23
N ASP A 907 29.83 19.95 36.34
CA ASP A 907 30.26 18.55 36.33
C ASP A 907 29.21 17.61 35.71
N PHE A 908 27.93 17.96 35.82
CA PHE A 908 26.82 17.15 35.35
C PHE A 908 25.93 17.94 34.39
N GLY A 909 25.38 17.23 33.41
CA GLY A 909 24.45 17.82 32.45
C GLY A 909 23.64 16.77 31.71
N LEU A 910 22.83 17.22 30.76
CA LEU A 910 21.98 16.37 29.93
C LEU A 910 21.08 15.46 30.79
N LEU A 911 20.46 16.03 31.83
CA LEU A 911 19.63 15.28 32.75
C LEU A 911 18.28 14.98 32.10
N GLY A 912 17.98 13.70 31.92
CA GLY A 912 16.74 13.22 31.32
C GLY A 912 15.92 12.39 32.29
N ALA A 913 14.60 12.56 32.25
CA ALA A 913 13.66 11.68 32.93
C ALA A 913 12.47 11.35 32.04
N ALA A 914 12.07 10.09 31.96
CA ALA A 914 10.84 9.66 31.30
C ALA A 914 10.09 8.63 32.16
N TYR A 915 8.93 9.03 32.65
CA TYR A 915 8.07 8.24 33.53
C TYR A 915 6.74 7.95 32.86
N ARG A 916 6.30 6.70 32.93
CA ARG A 916 4.97 6.27 32.48
C ARG A 916 4.34 5.39 33.53
N TRP A 917 3.14 5.75 33.97
CA TRP A 917 2.33 4.94 34.85
C TRP A 917 1.07 4.48 34.13
N HIS A 918 1.02 3.18 33.89
CA HIS A 918 -0.13 2.50 33.31
C HIS A 918 -1.17 2.18 34.39
N VAL A 919 -1.88 3.21 34.85
CA VAL A 919 -2.92 3.12 35.90
C VAL A 919 -3.97 2.04 35.58
N SER A 920 -4.35 1.90 34.30
CA SER A 920 -5.24 0.84 33.82
C SER A 920 -4.95 0.45 32.37
N ASP A 921 -5.70 -0.50 31.81
CA ASP A 921 -5.66 -0.79 30.35
C ASP A 921 -6.09 0.39 29.47
N ARG A 922 -6.69 1.43 30.07
CA ARG A 922 -7.27 2.57 29.35
C ARG A 922 -6.65 3.90 29.72
N THR A 923 -5.87 3.99 30.79
CA THR A 923 -5.39 5.26 31.33
C THR A 923 -3.91 5.17 31.65
N THR A 924 -3.15 6.14 31.14
CA THR A 924 -1.72 6.28 31.35
C THR A 924 -1.44 7.71 31.78
N LEU A 925 -0.66 7.86 32.86
CA LEU A 925 -0.02 9.12 33.22
C LEU A 925 1.40 9.09 32.65
N LEU A 926 1.83 10.20 32.07
CA LEU A 926 3.15 10.36 31.49
C LEU A 926 3.82 11.62 32.06
N ALA A 927 5.11 11.54 32.30
CA ALA A 927 5.93 12.68 32.68
C ALA A 927 7.28 12.56 32.00
N ASP A 928 7.74 13.62 31.34
CA ASP A 928 9.03 13.65 30.66
C ASP A 928 9.75 14.94 31.05
N ALA A 929 11.07 14.91 31.24
CA ALA A 929 11.88 16.09 31.56
C ALA A 929 13.26 15.98 30.90
N TYR A 930 13.78 17.13 30.50
CA TYR A 930 15.13 17.35 30.02
C TYR A 930 15.62 18.68 30.58
N MET A 931 16.76 18.67 31.24
CA MET A 931 17.34 19.85 31.87
C MET A 931 18.87 19.80 31.84
N ASP A 932 19.48 20.97 31.79
CA ASP A 932 20.91 21.16 32.02
C ASP A 932 21.13 22.02 33.26
N LEU A 933 22.34 21.98 33.81
CA LEU A 933 22.65 22.62 35.10
C LEU A 933 23.40 23.95 35.00
N PHE A 934 23.91 24.29 33.82
CA PHE A 934 24.66 25.54 33.63
C PHE A 934 23.73 26.76 33.61
N ASP A 935 24.30 27.95 33.82
CA ASP A 935 23.53 29.20 33.85
C ASP A 935 22.73 29.42 32.54
N ASP A 936 21.46 29.81 32.68
CA ASP A 936 20.49 30.00 31.57
C ASP A 936 20.28 28.75 30.70
N ALA A 937 20.54 27.55 31.22
CA ALA A 937 20.32 26.30 30.50
C ALA A 937 18.86 26.08 30.06
N PRO A 938 18.64 25.38 28.94
CA PRO A 938 17.31 24.93 28.55
C PRO A 938 16.69 23.97 29.59
N GLU A 939 15.45 24.25 29.98
CA GLU A 939 14.63 23.42 30.85
C GLU A 939 13.31 23.08 30.12
N MET A 940 13.08 21.78 29.91
CA MET A 940 11.86 21.28 29.28
C MET A 940 11.27 20.18 30.12
N TRP A 941 10.00 20.30 30.49
CA TRP A 941 9.29 19.19 31.13
C TRP A 941 7.84 19.14 30.69
N ASN A 942 7.26 17.96 30.84
CA ASN A 942 5.92 17.66 30.38
C ASN A 942 5.22 16.72 31.35
N LEU A 943 3.96 16.98 31.65
CA LEU A 943 3.08 16.16 32.46
C LEU A 943 1.79 15.90 31.70
N GLY A 944 1.46 14.64 31.43
CA GLY A 944 0.31 14.27 30.62
C GLY A 944 -0.56 13.17 31.20
N LEU A 945 -1.82 13.19 30.78
CA LEU A 945 -2.84 12.19 31.04
C LEU A 945 -3.40 11.75 29.68
N LEU A 946 -3.34 10.45 29.42
CA LEU A 946 -4.00 9.83 28.28
C LEU A 946 -5.04 8.83 28.79
N SER A 947 -6.30 8.97 28.36
CA SER A 947 -7.37 8.03 28.67
C SER A 947 -8.19 7.66 27.43
N GLN A 948 -8.27 6.37 27.11
CA GLN A 948 -9.02 5.85 25.96
C GLN A 948 -10.05 4.81 26.41
N ARG A 949 -11.33 5.20 26.40
CA ARG A 949 -12.46 4.31 26.69
C ARG A 949 -13.07 3.79 25.40
N THR A 950 -12.44 2.74 24.84
CA THR A 950 -12.94 1.95 23.68
C THR A 950 -13.68 2.83 22.65
N SER A 951 -14.91 2.51 22.29
CA SER A 951 -15.71 3.24 21.28
C SER A 951 -16.45 4.47 21.84
N ARG A 952 -16.27 4.81 23.11
CA ARG A 952 -17.01 5.89 23.80
C ARG A 952 -16.25 7.21 23.80
N GLY A 953 -14.92 7.20 23.87
CA GLY A 953 -14.14 8.43 23.73
C GLY A 953 -12.68 8.34 24.17
N THR A 954 -11.93 9.38 23.80
CA THR A 954 -10.54 9.63 24.17
C THR A 954 -10.44 10.98 24.87
N LEU A 955 -9.61 11.03 25.91
CA LEU A 955 -9.24 12.24 26.64
C LEU A 955 -7.71 12.30 26.65
N PHE A 956 -7.18 13.46 26.30
CA PHE A 956 -5.77 13.81 26.42
C PHE A 956 -5.68 15.15 27.14
N ALA A 957 -4.79 15.26 28.12
CA ALA A 957 -4.48 16.53 28.78
C ALA A 957 -2.97 16.55 29.05
N ASN A 958 -2.34 17.70 28.89
CA ASN A 958 -0.90 17.83 28.89
C ASN A 958 -0.49 19.23 29.36
N LEU A 959 0.45 19.32 30.29
CA LEU A 959 1.07 20.55 30.75
C LEU A 959 2.55 20.49 30.40
N ARG A 960 3.02 21.40 29.56
CA ARG A 960 4.39 21.44 29.06
C ARG A 960 5.06 22.77 29.40
N GLN A 961 6.25 22.71 29.98
CA GLN A 961 7.15 23.83 30.15
C GLN A 961 8.24 23.78 29.08
N ILE A 962 8.53 24.94 28.48
CA ILE A 962 9.70 25.16 27.65
C ILE A 962 10.32 26.47 28.13
N ARG A 963 11.48 26.38 28.77
CA ARG A 963 12.30 27.52 29.14
C ARG A 963 13.66 27.39 28.44
N ALA A 964 14.06 28.44 27.74
CA ALA A 964 15.26 28.48 26.93
C ALA A 964 15.70 29.94 26.73
N GLY A 965 16.58 30.43 27.60
CA GLY A 965 17.02 31.84 27.57
C GLY A 965 15.84 32.78 27.78
N VAL A 966 15.55 33.64 26.80
CA VAL A 966 14.41 34.57 26.84
C VAL A 966 13.05 33.91 26.61
N ILE A 967 13.02 32.66 26.13
CA ILE A 967 11.78 31.92 25.87
C ILE A 967 11.34 31.29 27.19
N ASP A 968 10.16 31.65 27.70
CA ASP A 968 9.51 30.98 28.84
C ASP A 968 8.03 30.78 28.51
N SER A 969 7.65 29.53 28.22
CA SER A 969 6.30 29.16 27.82
C SER A 969 5.82 27.96 28.62
N GLN A 970 4.61 28.07 29.20
CA GLN A 970 3.99 27.02 30.00
C GLN A 970 2.61 26.68 29.44
N ILE A 971 2.54 25.69 28.55
CA ILE A 971 1.34 25.41 27.76
C ILE A 971 0.54 24.27 28.36
N VAL A 972 -0.73 24.53 28.69
CA VAL A 972 -1.75 23.52 28.95
C VAL A 972 -2.48 23.20 27.65
N THR A 973 -2.40 21.95 27.21
CA THR A 973 -3.14 21.42 26.07
C THR A 973 -4.11 20.34 26.53
N ALA A 974 -5.37 20.41 26.09
CA ALA A 974 -6.36 19.38 26.36
C ALA A 974 -7.15 19.04 25.10
N GLY A 975 -7.46 17.75 24.92
CA GLY A 975 -8.23 17.21 23.81
C GLY A 975 -9.23 16.17 24.29
N LEU A 976 -10.47 16.23 23.79
CA LEU A 976 -11.55 15.32 24.13
C LEU A 976 -12.29 14.93 22.86
N SER A 977 -12.35 13.64 22.55
CA SER A 977 -13.30 13.09 21.57
C SER A 977 -14.29 12.19 22.28
N TYR A 978 -15.58 12.50 22.20
CA TYR A 978 -16.63 11.80 22.94
C TYR A 978 -17.82 11.45 22.04
N ARG A 979 -18.20 10.18 22.06
CA ARG A 979 -19.41 9.69 21.40
C ARG A 979 -20.60 9.90 22.33
N MET A 980 -21.26 11.05 22.17
CA MET A 980 -22.44 11.43 22.95
C MET A 980 -23.62 10.47 22.76
N SER A 981 -23.80 9.97 21.54
CA SER A 981 -24.83 8.99 21.21
C SER A 981 -24.39 8.13 20.01
N PRO A 982 -25.14 7.08 19.62
CA PRO A 982 -24.86 6.37 18.38
C PRO A 982 -24.80 7.27 17.14
N LYS A 983 -25.41 8.46 17.22
CA LYS A 983 -25.68 9.42 16.16
C LYS A 983 -24.84 10.70 16.20
N TRP A 984 -24.08 10.93 17.27
CA TRP A 984 -23.35 12.19 17.48
C TRP A 984 -22.00 11.97 18.15
N VAL A 985 -20.97 12.66 17.65
CA VAL A 985 -19.61 12.71 18.20
C VAL A 985 -19.20 14.17 18.36
N SER A 986 -18.60 14.52 19.49
CA SER A 986 -17.99 15.82 19.72
C SER A 986 -16.48 15.65 19.86
N THR A 987 -15.72 16.54 19.23
CA THR A 987 -14.27 16.67 19.40
C THR A 987 -13.96 18.09 19.82
N LEU A 988 -13.22 18.25 20.91
CA LEU A 988 -12.77 19.52 21.46
C LEU A 988 -11.24 19.46 21.59
N ALA A 989 -10.55 20.53 21.24
CA ALA A 989 -9.15 20.73 21.60
C ALA A 989 -8.93 22.18 22.06
N THR A 990 -8.03 22.39 23.02
CA THR A 990 -7.65 23.70 23.52
C THR A 990 -6.18 23.71 23.92
N GLY A 991 -5.52 24.84 23.68
CA GLY A 991 -4.18 25.14 24.17
C GLY A 991 -4.17 26.53 24.81
N TYR A 992 -3.58 26.65 26.00
CA TYR A 992 -3.44 27.91 26.72
C TYR A 992 -2.06 28.01 27.35
N ASP A 993 -1.38 29.12 27.13
CA ASP A 993 -0.08 29.44 27.73
C ASP A 993 -0.29 30.19 29.06
N LEU A 994 0.04 29.52 30.15
CA LEU A 994 -0.06 30.04 31.51
C LEU A 994 1.01 31.10 31.80
N ALA A 995 2.21 30.95 31.24
CA ALA A 995 3.33 31.88 31.46
C ALA A 995 3.05 33.21 30.75
N GLU A 996 2.63 33.15 29.49
CA GLU A 996 2.30 34.33 28.69
C GLU A 996 0.87 34.85 28.94
N ARG A 997 0.06 34.14 29.73
CA ARG A 997 -1.38 34.40 29.98
C ARG A 997 -2.20 34.55 28.70
N ARG A 998 -1.93 33.66 27.74
CA ARG A 998 -2.39 33.80 26.36
C ARG A 998 -3.05 32.53 25.86
N ASN A 999 -4.20 32.66 25.20
CA ASN A 999 -4.81 31.54 24.48
C ASN A 999 -3.92 31.18 23.28
N GLN A 1000 -3.60 29.90 23.09
CA GLN A 1000 -2.83 29.45 21.92
C GLN A 1000 -3.78 29.04 20.80
N GLY A 1001 -4.85 28.32 21.13
CA GLY A 1001 -5.88 27.96 20.15
C GLY A 1001 -6.98 27.09 20.73
N GLN A 1002 -8.10 27.04 20.03
CA GLN A 1002 -9.28 26.25 20.39
C GLN A 1002 -9.91 25.66 19.14
N SER A 1003 -10.39 24.43 19.21
CA SER A 1003 -11.23 23.86 18.18
C SER A 1003 -12.36 23.03 18.78
N LEU A 1004 -13.53 23.11 18.14
CA LEU A 1004 -14.70 22.32 18.46
C LEU A 1004 -15.27 21.78 17.15
N THR A 1005 -15.46 20.48 17.06
CA THR A 1005 -16.12 19.83 15.94
C THR A 1005 -17.26 18.94 16.45
N LEU A 1006 -18.47 19.20 15.95
CA LEU A 1006 -19.64 18.38 16.17
C LEU A 1006 -19.94 17.58 14.91
N THR A 1007 -19.93 16.26 15.02
CA THR A 1007 -20.20 15.33 13.91
C THR A 1007 -21.53 14.63 14.10
N ARG A 1008 -22.46 14.82 13.17
CA ARG A 1008 -23.70 14.03 13.04
C ARG A 1008 -23.44 12.79 12.18
N ILE A 1009 -23.61 11.61 12.79
CA ILE A 1009 -23.55 10.32 12.10
C ILE A 1009 -24.92 9.96 11.53
N GLY A 1010 -25.23 10.46 10.34
CA GLY A 1010 -26.46 10.15 9.61
C GLY A 1010 -26.47 8.75 9.00
N GLY A 1011 -27.64 8.35 8.49
CA GLY A 1011 -27.77 7.15 7.65
C GLY A 1011 -27.13 7.36 6.27
N ASP A 1012 -27.29 8.57 5.72
CA ASP A 1012 -26.82 8.93 4.37
C ASP A 1012 -25.53 9.77 4.36
N PHE A 1013 -25.31 10.58 5.39
CA PHE A 1013 -24.20 11.53 5.45
C PHE A 1013 -23.51 11.54 6.81
N LEU A 1014 -22.21 11.84 6.82
CA LEU A 1014 -21.52 12.42 7.96
C LEU A 1014 -21.52 13.94 7.76
N VAL A 1015 -22.07 14.66 8.72
CA VAL A 1015 -22.07 16.13 8.71
C VAL A 1015 -21.19 16.61 9.84
N HIS A 1016 -20.11 17.30 9.50
CA HIS A 1016 -19.17 17.88 10.45
C HIS A 1016 -19.38 19.39 10.48
N LEU A 1017 -19.69 19.92 11.67
CA LEU A 1017 -19.72 21.33 11.95
C LEU A 1017 -18.55 21.66 12.87
N GLY A 1018 -17.57 22.40 12.37
CA GLY A 1018 -16.37 22.81 13.08
C GLY A 1018 -16.34 24.31 13.34
N ALA A 1019 -15.78 24.71 14.47
CA ALA A 1019 -15.35 26.07 14.76
C ALA A 1019 -13.93 26.00 15.35
N SER A 1020 -13.06 26.92 14.94
CA SER A 1020 -11.68 26.98 15.44
C SER A 1020 -11.21 28.42 15.59
N TYR A 1021 -10.31 28.63 16.54
CA TYR A 1021 -9.60 29.87 16.76
C TYR A 1021 -8.12 29.55 16.98
N ASP A 1022 -7.24 30.23 16.26
CA ASP A 1022 -5.79 30.15 16.40
C ASP A 1022 -5.28 31.56 16.70
N ASN A 1023 -4.72 31.75 17.88
CA ASN A 1023 -4.27 33.06 18.32
C ASN A 1023 -2.92 33.44 17.69
N SER A 1024 -2.05 32.47 17.38
CA SER A 1024 -0.75 32.74 16.75
C SER A 1024 -0.97 33.43 15.41
N ARG A 1025 -1.83 32.85 14.57
CA ARG A 1025 -2.23 33.43 13.27
C ARG A 1025 -3.28 34.53 13.40
N GLY A 1026 -3.93 34.65 14.55
CA GLY A 1026 -5.04 35.59 14.75
C GLY A 1026 -6.26 35.23 13.89
N THR A 1027 -6.55 33.94 13.77
CA THR A 1027 -7.58 33.42 12.86
C THR A 1027 -8.74 32.81 13.60
N ALA A 1028 -9.94 33.04 13.07
CA ALA A 1028 -11.16 32.39 13.51
C ALA A 1028 -11.85 31.79 12.28
N GLY A 1029 -12.31 30.56 12.39
CA GLY A 1029 -12.87 29.83 11.26
C GLY A 1029 -14.06 28.96 11.62
N PHE A 1030 -14.92 28.77 10.64
CA PHE A 1030 -16.02 27.81 10.65
C PHE A 1030 -15.87 26.83 9.49
N GLN A 1031 -16.22 25.58 9.74
CA GLN A 1031 -16.14 24.52 8.74
C GLN A 1031 -17.46 23.74 8.70
N LEU A 1032 -17.98 23.52 7.49
CA LEU A 1032 -19.04 22.56 7.21
C LEU A 1032 -18.52 21.53 6.21
N SER A 1033 -18.38 20.29 6.65
CA SER A 1033 -18.05 19.16 5.76
C SER A 1033 -19.23 18.21 5.69
N VAL A 1034 -19.64 17.85 4.49
CA VAL A 1034 -20.68 16.85 4.23
C VAL A 1034 -20.08 15.72 3.42
N GLU A 1035 -19.95 14.57 4.07
CA GLU A 1035 -19.40 13.37 3.43
C GLU A 1035 -20.51 12.35 3.21
N PRO A 1036 -20.80 11.95 1.96
CA PRO A 1036 -21.73 10.86 1.71
C PRO A 1036 -21.20 9.55 2.30
N ARG A 1037 -22.05 8.83 3.02
CA ARG A 1037 -21.71 7.52 3.56
C ARG A 1037 -22.02 6.46 2.53
N PHE A 1038 -20.97 5.95 1.91
CA PHE A 1038 -21.05 4.73 1.11
C PHE A 1038 -20.68 3.55 2.02
N GLY A 1039 -21.66 2.72 2.42
CA GLY A 1039 -21.43 1.51 3.22
C GLY A 1039 -21.92 1.54 4.68
N ALA A 1040 -21.53 0.51 5.46
CA ALA A 1040 -22.25 0.10 6.67
C ALA A 1040 -22.16 1.07 7.88
N MET A 1041 -23.17 0.96 8.75
CA MET A 1041 -23.39 1.78 9.95
C MET A 1041 -22.56 1.38 11.20
N ASN A 1042 -21.61 0.45 11.10
CA ASN A 1042 -20.91 -0.09 12.27
C ASN A 1042 -19.54 0.56 12.53
N ALA A 1043 -19.00 0.36 13.74
CA ALA A 1043 -17.74 0.94 14.23
C ALA A 1043 -16.48 0.49 13.46
N ALA A 1044 -16.61 -0.50 12.56
CA ALA A 1044 -15.55 -0.96 11.66
C ALA A 1044 -15.48 -0.18 10.34
N ASN A 1045 -16.15 0.98 10.26
CA ASN A 1045 -16.02 1.93 9.16
C ASN A 1045 -14.74 2.77 9.38
N PRO A 1046 -13.77 2.79 8.44
CA PRO A 1046 -12.52 3.56 8.58
C PRO A 1046 -12.75 5.07 8.78
N GLN A 1047 -13.87 5.61 8.30
CA GLN A 1047 -14.28 7.01 8.56
C GLN A 1047 -14.60 7.23 10.05
N MET A 1048 -15.14 6.22 10.74
CA MET A 1048 -15.45 6.29 12.18
C MET A 1048 -14.23 6.02 13.08
N GLY A 1049 -13.27 5.21 12.63
CA GLY A 1049 -12.02 4.96 13.35
C GLY A 1049 -11.18 6.23 13.51
N ARG A 1050 -11.15 7.08 12.47
CA ARG A 1050 -10.47 8.39 12.48
C ARG A 1050 -11.12 9.40 13.42
N LEU A 1051 -12.45 9.48 13.39
CA LEU A 1051 -13.23 10.39 14.26
C LEU A 1051 -13.02 10.16 15.75
N LEU A 1052 -12.68 8.92 16.15
CA LEU A 1052 -12.52 8.54 17.54
C LEU A 1052 -11.05 8.37 17.96
N GLY A 1053 -10.10 8.68 17.06
CA GLY A 1053 -8.66 8.47 17.31
C GLY A 1053 -8.34 7.01 17.66
N LEU A 1054 -9.06 6.06 17.05
CA LEU A 1054 -8.97 4.61 17.35
C LEU A 1054 -7.98 3.86 16.45
N GLN A 1055 -7.10 4.57 15.72
CA GLN A 1055 -6.01 3.92 15.00
C GLN A 1055 -4.75 3.96 15.86
N ASP A 1056 -4.31 2.77 16.25
CA ASP A 1056 -2.96 2.47 16.72
C ASP A 1056 -1.92 2.71 15.62
#